data_AF-A0A250KK89-F1
#
_entry.id   AF-A0A250KK89-F1
#
_cell.length_a   1.000
_cell.length_b   1.000
_cell.length_c   1.000
_cell.angle_alpha   90.00
_cell.angle_beta   90.00
_cell.angle_gamma   90.00
#
_symmetry.space_group_name_H-M   'P 1'
#
loop_
_entity.id
_entity.type
_entity.pdbx_description
1 polymer ?
#
loop_
_entity_poly.entity_id
_entity_poly.type
_entity_poly.pdbx_seq_one_letter_code
_entity_poly.pdbx_strand_id
1 'polypeptide(L)'
;MMHCNYLYTNRHRMPLAETQMATVLSNADPQDKGRVRVRMNWQTNGMQTGWVRVMTPDGGSSDDVKSNRGFVFIPEVGDQVLLGFRHGDPARPYILGSLFNGVTGSGGGSNNSIKSLKTRSGISVILNDDNKSLEIKDAGGSSIHLDGNGNILLNAPKNIQLHAGNDMSLMVGQDLQVNVGNSQTTNIGNMLLTNVMQKILVNTPFMQQLVADFFHTQAGKALLNSQNQIKIEAPETNVVGEQRLFIHSAEKAIVNSQGIIEMRGEQGANEFNQAFSYQKVVEEKAKRCVVYFKRSENYNGEYGFDWFHLGKQEDMPKGDYKFVDTIGHHYETDKNGNKVTCTDGNAAYKSPFEMLPTQVDKKRNSFEYFNIGFKLAKARIGVSPLEDFTYYIPRMTMMPDTEVNLVAEIELDGEENKPKNIKLQFDKADGLKLSHTNLSVRTGMVTLTISCTGELKEKRTLTAVTDDGDTVGTLFILPNSKKHQRNINVVFVKVKTKLDGQKEKTGTVIPESITLFLNVLHQALVNVDIKEVEIECTEKVFAENFRYLKGIEYGIDESKDQLLQEYLMKKMVAAFKTTYKGYYTVFFFGDKCFTDGGRLNGYAYSNSKYGVFFDGYNSATVPHEMLHAMGLPHSFDYQGVPFAYKYHTTDNIMDYSHHLPNPIERTSLFYWQWGILNKKIE
;
A
#
# COMPACT_ATOMS: atom_id res chain seq x y z
N MET A 1 15.54 71.75 20.04
CA MET A 1 16.61 72.39 20.85
C MET A 1 17.39 71.27 21.54
N MET A 2 18.48 70.83 20.93
CA MET A 2 19.62 70.13 21.56
C MET A 2 20.73 70.19 20.51
N HIS A 3 21.58 71.21 20.64
CA HIS A 3 22.82 71.31 19.90
C HIS A 3 23.78 70.27 20.46
N CYS A 4 24.28 69.37 19.61
CA CYS A 4 25.54 68.67 19.87
C CYS A 4 26.51 69.07 18.76
N ASN A 5 27.40 70.00 19.11
CA ASN A 5 28.54 70.41 18.31
C ASN A 5 29.50 69.23 18.16
N TYR A 6 29.77 68.81 16.92
CA TYR A 6 31.04 68.14 16.61
C TYR A 6 31.96 69.13 15.92
N LEU A 7 33.07 69.39 16.61
CA LEU A 7 34.19 70.24 16.23
C LEU A 7 34.81 69.74 14.92
N TYR A 8 35.05 70.66 13.99
CA TYR A 8 35.98 70.47 12.88
C TYR A 8 37.39 70.26 13.43
N THR A 9 37.91 69.04 13.35
CA THR A 9 39.34 68.79 13.37
C THR A 9 39.69 67.92 12.16
N ASN A 10 40.51 68.50 11.27
CA ASN A 10 41.00 67.94 10.00
C ASN A 10 39.93 67.51 8.97
N ARG A 11 39.80 68.29 7.88
CA ARG A 11 39.21 67.80 6.61
C ARG A 11 40.11 66.70 6.04
N HIS A 12 40.06 65.50 6.59
CA HIS A 12 40.55 64.33 5.87
C HIS A 12 39.64 64.18 4.65
N ARG A 13 40.24 64.25 3.47
CA ARG A 13 39.55 64.00 2.20
C ARG A 13 38.86 62.65 2.34
N MET A 14 37.54 62.61 2.11
CA MET A 14 36.78 61.38 2.22
C MET A 14 37.47 60.30 1.39
N PRO A 15 37.79 59.12 1.96
CA PRO A 15 38.37 58.05 1.18
C PRO A 15 37.37 57.68 0.08
N LEU A 16 37.82 57.71 -1.17
CA LEU A 16 37.01 57.34 -2.32
C LEU A 16 37.36 55.91 -2.70
N ALA A 17 36.35 55.04 -2.72
CA ALA A 17 36.47 53.70 -3.26
C ALA A 17 35.92 53.67 -4.69
N GLU A 18 36.76 53.18 -5.60
CA GLU A 18 36.34 52.79 -6.94
C GLU A 18 35.59 51.44 -6.89
N THR A 19 34.93 51.06 -7.99
CA THR A 19 34.29 49.74 -8.10
C THR A 19 35.31 48.63 -7.89
N GLN A 20 34.96 47.64 -7.08
CA GLN A 20 35.85 46.52 -6.75
C GLN A 20 35.20 45.18 -7.05
N MET A 21 36.02 44.18 -7.35
CA MET A 21 35.58 42.79 -7.40
C MET A 21 35.50 42.20 -5.98
N ALA A 22 34.46 41.43 -5.72
CA ALA A 22 34.28 40.69 -4.48
C ALA A 22 33.74 39.28 -4.74
N THR A 23 33.92 38.39 -3.78
CA THR A 23 33.35 37.03 -3.78
C THR A 23 32.18 36.95 -2.81
N VAL A 24 31.07 36.37 -3.23
CA VAL A 24 29.92 36.14 -2.35
C VAL A 24 30.24 35.07 -1.32
N LEU A 25 30.07 35.39 -0.04
CA LEU A 25 30.27 34.47 1.08
C LEU A 25 28.95 33.92 1.63
N SER A 26 27.86 34.68 1.52
CA SER A 26 26.54 34.26 1.97
C SER A 26 25.44 35.03 1.25
N ASN A 27 24.38 34.33 0.87
CA ASN A 27 23.14 34.88 0.31
C ASN A 27 21.91 34.65 1.22
N ALA A 28 22.11 34.09 2.42
CA ALA A 28 21.06 33.81 3.39
C ALA A 28 20.80 35.03 4.30
N ASP A 29 20.23 36.10 3.74
CA ASP A 29 19.92 37.32 4.49
C ASP A 29 18.89 37.07 5.61
N PRO A 30 19.23 37.27 6.91
CA PRO A 30 18.32 37.05 8.03
C PRO A 30 17.06 37.92 8.03
N GLN A 31 17.04 38.99 7.22
CA GLN A 31 15.87 39.87 7.07
C GLN A 31 15.11 39.65 5.77
N ASP A 32 15.50 38.67 4.94
CA ASP A 32 14.87 38.32 3.67
C ASP A 32 14.74 39.51 2.69
N LYS A 33 15.80 40.32 2.58
CA LYS A 33 15.82 41.53 1.73
C LYS A 33 16.62 41.36 0.44
N GLY A 34 16.95 40.12 0.06
CA GLY A 34 17.76 39.82 -1.13
C GLY A 34 19.17 40.43 -1.08
N ARG A 35 19.75 40.60 0.11
CA ARG A 35 21.12 41.11 0.28
C ARG A 35 22.11 39.95 0.33
N VAL A 36 23.37 40.25 0.04
CA VAL A 36 24.48 39.28 0.14
C VAL A 36 25.58 39.80 1.07
N ARG A 37 26.36 38.89 1.65
CA ARG A 37 27.66 39.21 2.25
C ARG A 37 28.75 38.82 1.28
N VAL A 38 29.73 39.70 1.13
CA VAL A 38 30.84 39.50 0.21
C VAL A 38 32.17 39.71 0.91
N ARG A 39 33.23 39.22 0.27
CA ARG A 39 34.62 39.49 0.62
C ARG A 39 35.33 40.13 -0.56
N MET A 40 35.86 41.34 -0.37
CA MET A 40 36.70 42.01 -1.36
C MET A 40 38.07 41.34 -1.41
N ASN A 41 38.75 41.38 -2.56
CA ASN A 41 39.99 40.61 -2.78
C ASN A 41 41.13 40.93 -1.79
N TRP A 42 41.18 42.15 -1.25
CA TRP A 42 42.19 42.58 -0.28
C TRP A 42 41.84 42.19 1.17
N GLN A 43 40.61 41.73 1.44
CA GLN A 43 40.19 41.32 2.78
C GLN A 43 40.75 39.94 3.14
N THR A 44 41.53 39.86 4.21
CA THR A 44 42.14 38.65 4.77
C THR A 44 41.44 38.19 6.06
N ASN A 45 41.87 37.07 6.66
CA ASN A 45 41.50 36.65 8.03
C ASN A 45 39.99 36.62 8.35
N GLY A 46 39.17 36.09 7.45
CA GLY A 46 37.72 35.97 7.68
C GLY A 46 36.96 37.30 7.63
N MET A 47 37.60 38.39 7.22
CA MET A 47 36.94 39.67 6.99
C MET A 47 35.88 39.54 5.89
N GLN A 48 34.74 40.20 6.11
CA GLN A 48 33.60 40.23 5.21
C GLN A 48 32.84 41.55 5.37
N THR A 49 32.01 41.88 4.39
CA THR A 49 31.10 43.01 4.50
C THR A 49 29.94 42.70 5.45
N GLY A 50 29.21 43.74 5.85
CA GLY A 50 27.81 43.57 6.27
C GLY A 50 26.92 43.09 5.11
N TRP A 51 25.60 43.05 5.33
CA TRP A 51 24.64 42.72 4.27
C TRP A 51 24.52 43.85 3.24
N VAL A 52 24.85 43.55 1.99
CA VAL A 52 24.94 44.48 0.87
C VAL A 52 23.78 44.26 -0.10
N ARG A 53 23.13 45.34 -0.53
CA ARG A 53 22.03 45.29 -1.50
C ARG A 53 22.52 44.88 -2.89
N VAL A 54 21.70 44.12 -3.60
CA VAL A 54 21.96 43.73 -4.99
C VAL A 54 21.18 44.62 -5.95
N MET A 55 21.87 45.18 -6.95
CA MET A 55 21.23 45.84 -8.09
C MET A 55 20.54 44.78 -8.94
N THR A 56 19.27 44.99 -9.22
CA THR A 56 18.48 44.15 -10.12
C THR A 56 17.99 45.00 -11.29
N PRO A 57 17.82 44.43 -12.51
CA PRO A 57 17.21 45.12 -13.64
C PRO A 57 15.85 45.75 -13.32
N ASP A 58 15.05 45.13 -12.45
CA ASP A 58 13.78 45.67 -11.96
C ASP A 58 13.54 45.22 -10.52
N GLY A 59 13.41 46.17 -9.59
CA GLY A 59 13.30 45.90 -8.15
C GLY A 59 12.35 46.88 -7.48
N GLY A 60 11.04 46.67 -7.63
CA GLY A 60 10.01 47.56 -7.10
C GLY A 60 8.96 46.87 -6.24
N SER A 61 7.86 47.58 -6.04
CA SER A 61 6.65 47.12 -5.34
C SER A 61 5.40 47.76 -5.99
N SER A 62 4.22 47.23 -5.71
CA SER A 62 2.91 47.79 -6.06
C SER A 62 1.87 47.47 -4.97
N ASP A 63 0.65 47.99 -5.11
CA ASP A 63 -0.45 47.68 -4.18
C ASP A 63 -0.77 46.18 -4.15
N ASP A 64 -0.68 45.51 -5.31
CA ASP A 64 -0.91 44.06 -5.45
C ASP A 64 0.31 43.20 -5.08
N VAL A 65 1.53 43.71 -5.27
CA VAL A 65 2.79 42.98 -5.03
C VAL A 65 3.69 43.78 -4.11
N LYS A 66 3.62 43.48 -2.81
CA LYS A 66 4.33 44.24 -1.76
C LYS A 66 5.84 44.00 -1.70
N SER A 67 6.33 42.86 -2.18
CA SER A 67 7.76 42.52 -2.21
C SER A 67 8.11 41.69 -3.46
N ASN A 68 9.38 41.70 -3.87
CA ASN A 68 9.91 40.90 -4.98
C ASN A 68 9.21 41.11 -6.34
N ARG A 69 8.65 42.31 -6.59
CA ARG A 69 8.17 42.68 -7.93
C ARG A 69 9.36 42.99 -8.84
N GLY A 70 9.55 42.19 -9.88
CA GLY A 70 10.61 42.37 -10.87
C GLY A 70 11.54 41.16 -10.95
N PHE A 71 12.83 41.38 -11.21
CA PHE A 71 13.81 40.32 -11.44
C PHE A 71 14.52 39.95 -10.13
N VAL A 72 14.33 38.72 -9.65
CA VAL A 72 14.94 38.26 -8.38
C VAL A 72 15.92 37.12 -8.65
N PHE A 73 17.17 37.47 -8.92
CA PHE A 73 18.29 36.54 -9.10
C PHE A 73 19.43 36.96 -8.18
N ILE A 74 19.48 36.36 -7.00
CA ILE A 74 20.52 36.64 -6.00
C ILE A 74 21.77 35.80 -6.34
N PRO A 75 22.97 36.41 -6.42
CA PRO A 75 24.21 35.68 -6.64
C PRO A 75 24.41 34.53 -5.64
N GLU A 76 24.98 33.43 -6.11
CA GLU A 76 25.24 32.24 -5.31
C GLU A 76 26.54 32.39 -4.50
N VAL A 77 26.67 31.63 -3.41
CA VAL A 77 27.92 31.59 -2.64
C VAL A 77 29.06 31.10 -3.53
N GLY A 78 30.15 31.87 -3.57
CA GLY A 78 31.28 31.63 -4.45
C GLY A 78 31.29 32.47 -5.73
N ASP A 79 30.16 33.10 -6.11
CA ASP A 79 30.10 33.94 -7.30
C ASP A 79 31.00 35.19 -7.17
N GLN A 80 31.60 35.57 -8.30
CA GLN A 80 32.32 36.83 -8.42
C GLN A 80 31.37 37.95 -8.84
N VAL A 81 31.37 39.03 -8.04
CA VAL A 81 30.46 40.16 -8.18
C VAL A 81 31.22 41.48 -8.21
N LEU A 82 30.66 42.46 -8.90
CA LEU A 82 31.15 43.84 -8.87
C LEU A 82 30.44 44.63 -7.77
N LEU A 83 31.24 45.24 -6.91
CA LEU A 83 30.82 46.05 -5.78
C LEU A 83 31.02 47.53 -6.13
N GLY A 84 29.92 48.28 -6.23
CA GLY A 84 29.91 49.73 -6.34
C GLY A 84 29.76 50.39 -4.98
N PHE A 85 30.15 51.66 -4.88
CA PHE A 85 30.09 52.45 -3.64
C PHE A 85 29.29 53.73 -3.86
N ARG A 86 28.26 53.98 -3.04
CA ARG A 86 27.36 55.13 -3.23
C ARG A 86 28.15 56.43 -3.03
N HIS A 87 28.27 57.24 -4.09
CA HIS A 87 29.13 58.44 -4.13
C HIS A 87 30.61 58.16 -3.81
N GLY A 88 31.10 56.94 -4.05
CA GLY A 88 32.46 56.54 -3.73
C GLY A 88 32.71 56.27 -2.23
N ASP A 89 31.67 56.25 -1.39
CA ASP A 89 31.78 56.00 0.05
C ASP A 89 32.03 54.51 0.36
N PRO A 90 33.20 54.12 0.90
CA PRO A 90 33.52 52.72 1.23
C PRO A 90 32.54 52.09 2.24
N ALA A 91 31.88 52.90 3.08
CA ALA A 91 30.93 52.42 4.07
C ALA A 91 29.53 52.12 3.47
N ARG A 92 29.30 52.43 2.19
CA ARG A 92 27.98 52.30 1.53
C ARG A 92 28.06 51.49 0.24
N PRO A 93 28.46 50.20 0.32
CA PRO A 93 28.54 49.34 -0.85
C PRO A 93 27.16 48.91 -1.37
N TYR A 94 27.11 48.55 -2.64
CA TYR A 94 26.01 47.82 -3.29
C TYR A 94 26.58 46.96 -4.43
N ILE A 95 25.96 45.82 -4.72
CA ILE A 95 26.37 44.95 -5.82
C ILE A 95 25.78 45.48 -7.13
N LEU A 96 26.61 45.61 -8.16
CA LEU A 96 26.22 46.00 -9.51
C LEU A 96 25.72 44.80 -10.34
N GLY A 97 26.35 43.63 -10.15
CA GLY A 97 26.03 42.41 -10.87
C GLY A 97 27.13 41.36 -10.72
N SER A 98 26.90 40.18 -11.29
CA SER A 98 27.88 39.08 -11.35
C SER A 98 28.67 39.10 -12.65
N LEU A 99 29.89 38.56 -12.61
CA LEU A 99 30.75 38.40 -13.78
C LEU A 99 31.00 36.92 -14.06
N PHE A 100 30.95 36.55 -15.34
CA PHE A 100 31.55 35.29 -15.77
C PHE A 100 33.07 35.35 -15.61
N ASN A 101 33.68 34.21 -15.30
CA ASN A 101 35.12 34.04 -15.26
C ASN A 101 35.56 32.90 -16.20
N GLY A 102 36.87 32.64 -16.27
CA GLY A 102 37.45 31.62 -17.16
C GLY A 102 36.99 30.18 -16.93
N VAL A 103 36.13 29.93 -15.93
CA VAL A 103 35.53 28.61 -15.64
C VAL A 103 33.99 28.66 -15.75
N THR A 104 33.36 29.79 -15.42
CA THR A 104 31.89 29.91 -15.35
C THR A 104 31.23 30.44 -16.62
N GLY A 105 31.99 31.03 -17.56
CA GLY A 105 31.48 31.56 -18.82
C GLY A 105 31.80 30.65 -20.01
N SER A 106 30.77 30.26 -20.77
CA SER A 106 30.89 29.53 -22.05
C SER A 106 29.92 30.05 -23.13
N GLY A 107 29.35 31.24 -22.93
CA GLY A 107 28.22 31.75 -23.71
C GLY A 107 28.57 32.26 -25.11
N GLY A 108 27.56 32.29 -25.98
CA GLY A 108 27.59 32.93 -27.30
C GLY A 108 28.04 32.03 -28.45
N GLY A 109 29.05 31.18 -28.30
CA GLY A 109 29.63 30.48 -29.46
C GLY A 109 30.10 31.47 -30.56
N SER A 110 30.40 30.99 -31.77
CA SER A 110 30.96 31.85 -32.83
C SER A 110 29.99 32.90 -33.38
N ASN A 111 28.67 32.65 -33.30
CA ASN A 111 27.63 33.52 -33.89
C ASN A 111 26.73 34.21 -32.85
N ASN A 112 26.98 34.03 -31.55
CA ASN A 112 26.09 34.50 -30.49
C ASN A 112 24.64 33.99 -30.64
N SER A 113 24.47 32.80 -31.23
CA SER A 113 23.16 32.24 -31.60
C SER A 113 22.41 31.62 -30.42
N ILE A 114 23.12 31.19 -29.37
CA ILE A 114 22.51 30.64 -28.16
C ILE A 114 22.38 31.71 -27.09
N LYS A 115 21.15 31.96 -26.64
CA LYS A 115 20.83 32.82 -25.49
C LYS A 115 20.07 31.98 -24.47
N SER A 116 20.46 32.03 -23.20
CA SER A 116 19.81 31.17 -22.20
C SER A 116 19.76 31.78 -20.81
N LEU A 117 18.73 31.41 -20.08
CA LEU A 117 18.63 31.53 -18.62
C LEU A 117 18.79 30.13 -18.04
N LYS A 118 19.74 29.94 -17.11
CA LYS A 118 19.98 28.66 -16.43
C LYS A 118 20.12 28.88 -14.93
N THR A 119 19.43 28.07 -14.13
CA THR A 119 19.54 28.10 -12.67
C THR A 119 20.53 27.05 -12.17
N ARG A 120 20.93 27.14 -10.89
CA ARG A 120 21.85 26.20 -10.24
C ARG A 120 21.44 24.73 -10.35
N SER A 121 20.14 24.43 -10.33
CA SER A 121 19.63 23.06 -10.40
C SER A 121 19.54 22.51 -11.83
N GLY A 122 19.85 23.31 -12.85
CA GLY A 122 19.76 22.90 -14.26
C GLY A 122 18.42 23.18 -14.92
N ILE A 123 17.53 23.95 -14.29
CA ILE A 123 16.33 24.48 -14.96
C ILE A 123 16.78 25.51 -15.98
N SER A 124 16.23 25.45 -17.19
CA SER A 124 16.68 26.31 -18.28
C SER A 124 15.57 26.77 -19.22
N VAL A 125 15.79 27.97 -19.76
CA VAL A 125 15.12 28.51 -20.95
C VAL A 125 16.20 28.81 -21.98
N ILE A 126 16.14 28.20 -23.15
CA ILE A 126 17.18 28.28 -24.19
C ILE A 126 16.53 28.75 -25.48
N LEU A 127 17.04 29.87 -26.02
CA LEU A 127 16.73 30.38 -27.34
C LEU A 127 17.91 30.11 -28.26
N ASN A 128 17.64 29.60 -29.45
CA ASN A 128 18.64 29.35 -30.47
C ASN A 128 18.25 30.06 -31.76
N ASP A 129 18.98 31.11 -32.13
CA ASP A 129 18.74 31.93 -33.31
C ASP A 129 19.09 31.21 -34.62
N ASP A 130 19.98 30.21 -34.60
CA ASP A 130 20.40 29.49 -35.81
C ASP A 130 19.26 28.61 -36.36
N ASN A 131 18.55 27.91 -35.47
CA ASN A 131 17.39 27.08 -35.82
C ASN A 131 16.04 27.70 -35.42
N LYS A 132 16.04 28.92 -34.87
CA LYS A 132 14.85 29.66 -34.43
C LYS A 132 14.00 28.91 -33.39
N SER A 133 14.65 28.13 -32.52
CA SER A 133 13.98 27.27 -31.53
C SER A 133 13.94 27.86 -30.12
N LEU A 134 12.98 27.40 -29.32
CA LEU A 134 12.82 27.68 -27.89
C LEU A 134 12.67 26.37 -27.12
N GLU A 135 13.47 26.17 -26.07
CA GLU A 135 13.35 25.04 -25.15
C GLU A 135 13.19 25.53 -23.71
N ILE A 136 12.17 25.00 -23.02
CA ILE A 136 11.98 25.16 -21.56
C ILE A 136 12.14 23.78 -20.94
N LYS A 137 13.06 23.63 -19.98
CA LYS A 137 13.43 22.33 -19.43
C LYS A 137 13.67 22.39 -17.93
N ASP A 138 13.15 21.40 -17.21
CA ASP A 138 13.47 21.17 -15.80
C ASP A 138 14.68 20.23 -15.63
N ALA A 139 15.15 20.07 -14.39
CA ALA A 139 16.25 19.17 -14.08
C ALA A 139 15.88 17.68 -14.15
N GLY A 140 14.58 17.35 -14.12
CA GLY A 140 14.04 16.00 -14.08
C GLY A 140 13.76 15.38 -15.46
N GLY A 141 13.88 16.17 -16.54
CA GLY A 141 13.68 15.73 -17.91
C GLY A 141 12.34 16.13 -18.54
N SER A 142 11.48 16.86 -17.82
CA SER A 142 10.27 17.44 -18.40
C SER A 142 10.65 18.63 -19.30
N SER A 143 10.02 18.74 -20.47
CA SER A 143 10.37 19.79 -21.43
C SER A 143 9.21 20.22 -22.32
N ILE A 144 9.31 21.47 -22.78
CA ILE A 144 8.53 22.05 -23.87
C ILE A 144 9.53 22.52 -24.92
N HIS A 145 9.41 22.01 -26.14
CA HIS A 145 10.29 22.36 -27.25
C HIS A 145 9.50 22.89 -28.44
N LEU A 146 9.80 24.12 -28.87
CA LEU A 146 9.32 24.73 -30.10
C LEU A 146 10.50 24.73 -31.07
N ASP A 147 10.40 24.01 -32.18
CA ASP A 147 11.57 23.65 -32.99
C ASP A 147 11.98 24.69 -34.05
N GLY A 148 11.20 25.76 -34.21
CA GLY A 148 11.40 26.80 -35.23
C GLY A 148 10.90 26.44 -36.64
N ASN A 149 10.47 25.18 -36.86
CA ASN A 149 9.88 24.69 -38.11
C ASN A 149 8.36 24.49 -38.00
N GLY A 150 7.77 24.86 -36.86
CA GLY A 150 6.33 24.82 -36.60
C GLY A 150 5.87 23.66 -35.72
N ASN A 151 6.79 22.80 -35.25
CA ASN A 151 6.45 21.71 -34.34
C ASN A 151 6.57 22.13 -32.88
N ILE A 152 5.74 21.51 -32.05
CA ILE A 152 5.77 21.64 -30.59
C ILE A 152 5.79 20.24 -29.98
N LEU A 153 6.74 19.99 -29.06
CA LEU A 153 6.83 18.74 -28.31
C LEU A 153 6.72 19.03 -26.81
N LEU A 154 5.77 18.36 -26.15
CA LEU A 154 5.63 18.33 -24.69
C LEU A 154 6.03 16.94 -24.20
N ASN A 155 7.02 16.87 -23.31
CA ASN A 155 7.52 15.61 -22.76
C ASN A 155 7.52 15.62 -21.23
N ALA A 156 7.04 14.54 -20.63
CA ALA A 156 7.09 14.32 -19.18
C ALA A 156 7.45 12.86 -18.87
N PRO A 157 8.44 12.59 -18.00
CA PRO A 157 8.78 11.23 -17.57
C PRO A 157 7.70 10.53 -16.72
N LYS A 158 6.69 11.26 -16.27
CA LYS A 158 5.59 10.76 -15.43
C LYS A 158 4.24 11.15 -16.01
N ASN A 159 3.59 12.16 -15.42
CA ASN A 159 2.20 12.50 -15.71
C ASN A 159 2.08 13.85 -16.41
N ILE A 160 1.10 13.97 -17.32
CA ILE A 160 0.62 15.24 -17.88
C ILE A 160 -0.84 15.40 -17.48
N GLN A 161 -1.23 16.56 -16.95
CA GLN A 161 -2.60 16.88 -16.56
C GLN A 161 -3.02 18.20 -17.19
N LEU A 162 -4.21 18.24 -17.79
CA LEU A 162 -4.80 19.44 -18.39
C LEU A 162 -6.17 19.67 -17.74
N HIS A 163 -6.37 20.84 -17.12
CA HIS A 163 -7.61 21.21 -16.44
C HIS A 163 -8.08 22.58 -16.92
N ALA A 164 -9.35 22.70 -17.28
CA ALA A 164 -9.99 23.95 -17.65
C ALA A 164 -11.24 24.15 -16.79
N GLY A 165 -11.41 25.34 -16.22
CA GLY A 165 -12.55 25.65 -15.35
C GLY A 165 -13.87 25.89 -16.11
N ASN A 166 -13.79 26.24 -17.40
CA ASN A 166 -14.93 26.42 -18.29
C ASN A 166 -14.80 25.48 -19.48
N ASP A 167 -14.08 25.92 -20.53
CA ASP A 167 -14.00 25.21 -21.81
C ASP A 167 -12.57 24.77 -22.15
N MET A 168 -12.47 23.58 -22.75
CA MET A 168 -11.26 23.08 -23.41
C MET A 168 -11.62 22.66 -24.84
N SER A 169 -10.86 23.12 -25.83
CA SER A 169 -11.08 22.80 -27.24
C SER A 169 -9.81 22.20 -27.86
N LEU A 170 -9.98 21.13 -28.62
CA LEU A 170 -8.92 20.46 -29.37
C LEU A 170 -9.33 20.36 -30.84
N MET A 171 -8.66 21.14 -31.70
CA MET A 171 -8.92 21.19 -33.14
C MET A 171 -7.67 20.73 -33.89
N VAL A 172 -7.80 19.67 -34.69
CA VAL A 172 -6.71 19.07 -35.46
C VAL A 172 -7.05 19.12 -36.94
N GLY A 173 -6.15 19.67 -37.77
CA GLY A 173 -6.43 19.95 -39.17
C GLY A 173 -6.38 18.73 -40.11
N GLN A 174 -5.70 17.66 -39.71
CA GLN A 174 -5.59 16.42 -40.48
C GLN A 174 -5.91 15.23 -39.57
N ASP A 175 -4.89 14.68 -38.90
CA ASP A 175 -5.02 13.42 -38.16
C ASP A 175 -4.81 13.61 -36.66
N LEU A 176 -5.75 13.10 -35.86
CA LEU A 176 -5.58 12.90 -34.42
C LEU A 176 -5.35 11.41 -34.14
N GLN A 177 -4.20 11.07 -33.58
CA GLN A 177 -3.88 9.72 -33.13
C GLN A 177 -3.80 9.68 -31.61
N VAL A 178 -4.58 8.79 -30.99
CA VAL A 178 -4.57 8.56 -29.54
C VAL A 178 -4.21 7.11 -29.29
N ASN A 179 -3.05 6.86 -28.70
CA ASN A 179 -2.56 5.54 -28.36
C ASN A 179 -2.48 5.39 -26.85
N VAL A 180 -3.23 4.45 -26.28
CA VAL A 180 -3.28 4.20 -24.83
C VAL A 180 -2.87 2.75 -24.56
N GLY A 181 -1.86 2.56 -23.72
CA GLY A 181 -1.26 1.24 -23.49
C GLY A 181 -2.07 0.30 -22.57
N ASN A 182 -3.01 0.82 -21.78
CA ASN A 182 -3.79 0.02 -20.83
C ASN A 182 -5.30 0.27 -20.94
N SER A 183 -5.78 1.47 -20.54
CA SER A 183 -7.22 1.74 -20.47
C SER A 183 -7.55 3.19 -20.80
N GLN A 184 -8.59 3.39 -21.61
CA GLN A 184 -9.18 4.69 -21.92
C GLN A 184 -10.60 4.77 -21.34
N THR A 185 -10.90 5.84 -20.62
CA THR A 185 -12.21 6.09 -20.01
C THR A 185 -12.74 7.46 -20.43
N THR A 186 -14.04 7.57 -20.68
CA THR A 186 -14.71 8.83 -21.06
C THR A 186 -15.99 8.97 -20.26
N ASN A 187 -15.99 9.91 -19.30
CA ASN A 187 -17.13 10.23 -18.45
C ASN A 187 -17.70 11.59 -18.86
N ILE A 188 -18.99 11.63 -19.19
CA ILE A 188 -19.64 12.84 -19.72
C ILE A 188 -20.90 13.10 -18.90
N GLY A 189 -20.96 14.26 -18.25
CA GLY A 189 -22.06 14.59 -17.34
C GLY A 189 -23.38 14.95 -18.03
N ASN A 190 -23.36 15.26 -19.33
CA ASN A 190 -24.56 15.65 -20.09
C ASN A 190 -24.71 14.88 -21.41
N MET A 191 -24.02 15.32 -22.48
CA MET A 191 -24.21 14.76 -23.83
C MET A 191 -22.87 14.41 -24.48
N LEU A 192 -22.78 13.19 -25.03
CA LEU A 192 -21.76 12.78 -25.99
C LEU A 192 -22.33 12.90 -27.41
N LEU A 193 -21.75 13.75 -28.25
CA LEU A 193 -22.06 13.83 -29.68
C LEU A 193 -20.84 13.38 -30.49
N THR A 194 -21.03 12.34 -31.32
CA THR A 194 -19.98 11.82 -32.21
C THR A 194 -20.45 11.90 -33.66
N ASN A 195 -19.96 12.89 -34.40
CA ASN A 195 -20.25 13.08 -35.81
C ASN A 195 -19.12 12.50 -36.66
N VAL A 196 -19.39 11.42 -37.39
CA VAL A 196 -18.40 10.74 -38.23
C VAL A 196 -18.90 10.67 -39.66
N MET A 197 -18.15 11.29 -40.58
CA MET A 197 -18.59 11.49 -41.96
C MET A 197 -18.52 10.24 -42.83
N GLN A 198 -17.61 9.31 -42.51
CA GLN A 198 -17.35 8.14 -43.35
C GLN A 198 -17.64 6.83 -42.63
N LYS A 199 -16.84 6.49 -41.60
CA LYS A 199 -16.89 5.16 -40.99
C LYS A 199 -16.51 5.22 -39.52
N ILE A 200 -17.32 4.55 -38.70
CA ILE A 200 -16.94 4.11 -37.36
C ILE A 200 -16.60 2.62 -37.47
N LEU A 201 -15.40 2.24 -37.03
CA LEU A 201 -14.98 0.84 -36.92
C LEU A 201 -14.70 0.53 -35.46
N VAL A 202 -15.42 -0.44 -34.91
CA VAL A 202 -15.16 -0.97 -33.57
C VAL A 202 -14.77 -2.44 -33.72
N ASN A 203 -13.53 -2.77 -33.37
CA ASN A 203 -13.02 -4.13 -33.38
C ASN A 203 -12.78 -4.59 -31.94
N THR A 204 -13.68 -5.41 -31.41
CA THR A 204 -13.63 -5.92 -30.04
C THR A 204 -14.20 -7.33 -30.01
N PRO A 205 -13.65 -8.25 -29.19
CA PRO A 205 -14.27 -9.55 -28.96
C PRO A 205 -15.65 -9.44 -28.26
N PHE A 206 -15.91 -8.33 -27.56
CA PHE A 206 -17.16 -8.11 -26.83
C PHE A 206 -17.59 -6.64 -26.85
N MET A 207 -18.86 -6.39 -27.18
CA MET A 207 -19.48 -5.06 -27.14
C MET A 207 -20.78 -5.14 -26.35
N GLN A 208 -20.91 -4.33 -25.31
CA GLN A 208 -22.12 -4.18 -24.52
C GLN A 208 -22.62 -2.73 -24.61
N GLN A 209 -23.93 -2.57 -24.81
CA GLN A 209 -24.61 -1.27 -24.77
C GLN A 209 -25.76 -1.37 -23.78
N LEU A 210 -25.66 -0.63 -22.67
CA LEU A 210 -26.73 -0.52 -21.69
C LEU A 210 -27.39 0.84 -21.84
N VAL A 211 -28.68 0.83 -22.15
CA VAL A 211 -29.48 2.03 -22.35
C VAL A 211 -30.70 1.95 -21.46
N ALA A 212 -30.84 2.92 -20.56
CA ALA A 212 -31.81 2.85 -19.47
C ALA A 212 -33.26 3.09 -19.92
N ASP A 213 -33.46 3.87 -20.99
CA ASP A 213 -34.79 4.37 -21.37
C ASP A 213 -35.08 4.11 -22.84
N PHE A 214 -34.30 4.71 -23.74
CA PHE A 214 -34.61 4.72 -25.17
C PHE A 214 -33.41 4.34 -26.04
N PHE A 215 -33.52 3.22 -26.75
CA PHE A 215 -32.54 2.83 -27.77
C PHE A 215 -33.11 3.00 -29.19
N HIS A 216 -32.43 3.83 -29.98
CA HIS A 216 -32.80 4.12 -31.37
C HIS A 216 -31.55 4.03 -32.25
N THR A 217 -31.63 3.19 -33.27
CA THR A 217 -30.61 3.12 -34.33
C THR A 217 -31.29 3.13 -35.69
N GLN A 218 -30.82 4.01 -36.56
CA GLN A 218 -31.36 4.17 -37.90
C GLN A 218 -30.24 4.07 -38.93
N ALA A 219 -30.44 3.22 -39.93
CA ALA A 219 -29.56 3.06 -41.08
C ALA A 219 -30.36 3.22 -42.38
N GLY A 220 -30.30 4.40 -43.00
CA GLY A 220 -31.10 4.71 -44.18
C GLY A 220 -32.61 4.62 -43.89
N LYS A 221 -33.29 3.63 -44.51
CA LYS A 221 -34.71 3.32 -44.28
C LYS A 221 -34.94 2.22 -43.23
N ALA A 222 -33.88 1.62 -42.71
CA ALA A 222 -33.96 0.60 -41.66
C ALA A 222 -33.93 1.27 -40.28
N LEU A 223 -34.85 0.89 -39.39
CA LEU A 223 -34.98 1.43 -38.05
C LEU A 223 -35.11 0.29 -37.03
N LEU A 224 -34.37 0.39 -35.93
CA LEU A 224 -34.52 -0.39 -34.71
C LEU A 224 -34.83 0.57 -33.56
N ASN A 225 -35.98 0.37 -32.93
CA ASN A 225 -36.47 1.21 -31.84
C ASN A 225 -36.95 0.33 -30.68
N SER A 226 -36.50 0.64 -29.46
CA SER A 226 -36.93 0.00 -28.22
C SER A 226 -37.31 1.06 -27.18
N GLN A 227 -38.62 1.34 -27.08
CA GLN A 227 -39.24 1.98 -25.91
C GLN A 227 -39.91 0.88 -25.06
N ASN A 228 -41.16 0.55 -25.38
CA ASN A 228 -41.94 -0.55 -24.77
C ASN A 228 -42.09 -1.78 -25.69
N GLN A 229 -41.58 -1.67 -26.92
CA GLN A 229 -41.65 -2.72 -27.95
C GLN A 229 -40.38 -2.65 -28.79
N ILE A 230 -39.91 -3.80 -29.29
CA ILE A 230 -38.91 -3.84 -30.35
C ILE A 230 -39.63 -3.64 -31.67
N LYS A 231 -39.39 -2.50 -32.32
CA LYS A 231 -39.92 -2.21 -33.67
C LYS A 231 -38.78 -2.23 -34.68
N ILE A 232 -38.92 -3.10 -35.69
CA ILE A 232 -38.00 -3.21 -36.83
C ILE A 232 -38.77 -2.81 -38.08
N GLU A 233 -38.33 -1.74 -38.75
CA GLU A 233 -38.94 -1.24 -39.98
C GLU A 233 -37.89 -1.19 -41.09
N ALA A 234 -38.18 -1.77 -42.26
CA ALA A 234 -37.36 -1.67 -43.46
C ALA A 234 -38.23 -1.95 -44.71
N PRO A 235 -37.80 -1.52 -45.91
CA PRO A 235 -38.46 -1.91 -47.18
C PRO A 235 -38.48 -3.43 -47.40
N GLU A 236 -37.44 -4.12 -46.94
CA GLU A 236 -37.30 -5.57 -46.96
C GLU A 236 -36.58 -6.00 -45.69
N THR A 237 -37.11 -7.01 -45.00
CA THR A 237 -36.52 -7.59 -43.78
C THR A 237 -36.35 -9.08 -43.98
N ASN A 238 -35.10 -9.53 -44.07
CA ASN A 238 -34.77 -10.95 -44.17
C ASN A 238 -34.30 -11.47 -42.81
N VAL A 239 -34.93 -12.53 -42.32
CA VAL A 239 -34.55 -13.22 -41.07
C VAL A 239 -34.28 -14.67 -41.41
N VAL A 240 -33.03 -15.12 -41.25
CA VAL A 240 -32.59 -16.48 -41.60
C VAL A 240 -32.13 -17.20 -40.34
N GLY A 241 -32.67 -18.39 -40.10
CA GLY A 241 -32.14 -19.33 -39.12
C GLY A 241 -31.57 -20.53 -39.84
N GLU A 242 -30.24 -20.66 -39.90
CA GLU A 242 -29.55 -21.72 -40.66
C GLU A 242 -29.92 -23.14 -40.19
N GLN A 243 -30.29 -23.28 -38.92
CA GLN A 243 -30.78 -24.54 -38.35
C GLN A 243 -32.25 -24.46 -37.94
N ARG A 244 -32.67 -23.33 -37.35
CA ARG A 244 -34.03 -23.12 -36.86
C ARG A 244 -34.31 -21.62 -36.71
N LEU A 245 -35.52 -21.21 -37.09
CA LEU A 245 -36.10 -19.93 -36.69
C LEU A 245 -37.26 -20.21 -35.71
N PHE A 246 -37.27 -19.53 -34.56
CA PHE A 246 -38.28 -19.72 -33.51
C PHE A 246 -38.95 -18.38 -33.18
N ILE A 247 -40.28 -18.31 -33.28
CA ILE A 247 -41.08 -17.10 -33.00
C ILE A 247 -42.17 -17.49 -31.99
N HIS A 248 -42.26 -16.77 -30.87
CA HIS A 248 -43.17 -17.09 -29.78
C HIS A 248 -43.89 -15.84 -29.25
N SER A 249 -45.16 -15.97 -28.85
CA SER A 249 -45.89 -14.98 -28.04
C SER A 249 -46.75 -15.69 -26.98
N ALA A 250 -46.74 -15.19 -25.75
CA ALA A 250 -47.46 -15.81 -24.63
C ALA A 250 -48.98 -15.68 -24.74
N GLU A 251 -49.46 -14.61 -25.38
CA GLU A 251 -50.89 -14.33 -25.53
C GLU A 251 -51.33 -14.50 -26.98
N LYS A 252 -50.69 -13.78 -27.90
CA LYS A 252 -51.09 -13.76 -29.31
C LYS A 252 -49.90 -13.39 -30.20
N ALA A 253 -49.59 -14.24 -31.17
CA ALA A 253 -48.72 -13.91 -32.28
C ALA A 253 -49.59 -13.54 -33.48
N ILE A 254 -49.29 -12.41 -34.13
CA ILE A 254 -50.04 -11.94 -35.31
C ILE A 254 -49.06 -11.81 -36.46
N VAL A 255 -49.34 -12.51 -37.55
CA VAL A 255 -48.71 -12.29 -38.86
C VAL A 255 -49.80 -11.73 -39.77
N ASN A 256 -49.58 -10.52 -40.30
CA ASN A 256 -50.55 -9.83 -41.13
C ASN A 256 -49.87 -9.33 -42.42
N SER A 257 -50.48 -9.56 -43.56
CA SER A 257 -50.05 -9.06 -44.87
C SER A 257 -51.24 -8.45 -45.59
N GLN A 258 -51.06 -7.28 -46.19
CA GLN A 258 -52.04 -6.70 -47.12
C GLN A 258 -51.97 -7.36 -48.51
N GLY A 259 -50.92 -8.14 -48.79
CA GLY A 259 -50.73 -8.90 -50.01
C GLY A 259 -50.84 -10.41 -49.77
N ILE A 260 -49.77 -11.14 -50.06
CA ILE A 260 -49.71 -12.60 -49.96
C ILE A 260 -48.88 -12.99 -48.71
N ILE A 261 -49.32 -14.03 -47.99
CA ILE A 261 -48.50 -14.77 -47.03
C ILE A 261 -48.20 -16.13 -47.65
N GLU A 262 -46.92 -16.48 -47.77
CA GLU A 262 -46.49 -17.77 -48.32
C GLU A 262 -45.56 -18.49 -47.34
N MET A 263 -45.87 -19.75 -47.05
CA MET A 263 -45.06 -20.63 -46.21
C MET A 263 -44.70 -21.87 -47.02
N ARG A 264 -43.40 -22.10 -47.27
CA ARG A 264 -42.90 -23.22 -48.06
C ARG A 264 -41.98 -24.09 -47.22
N GLY A 265 -42.25 -25.39 -47.18
CA GLY A 265 -41.36 -26.41 -46.65
C GLY A 265 -41.13 -27.50 -47.70
N GLU A 266 -39.92 -28.03 -47.79
CA GLU A 266 -39.56 -29.08 -48.77
C GLU A 266 -40.45 -30.33 -48.63
N GLN A 267 -40.88 -30.64 -47.40
CA GLN A 267 -41.80 -31.74 -47.08
C GLN A 267 -43.24 -31.26 -46.80
N GLY A 268 -43.60 -30.04 -47.22
CA GLY A 268 -44.87 -29.40 -46.89
C GLY A 268 -44.86 -28.63 -45.56
N ALA A 269 -45.95 -27.90 -45.28
CA ALA A 269 -46.15 -27.20 -44.02
C ALA A 269 -46.91 -28.13 -43.05
N ASN A 270 -46.27 -28.49 -41.93
CA ASN A 270 -46.89 -29.30 -40.89
C ASN A 270 -47.35 -28.39 -39.73
N GLU A 271 -48.63 -28.48 -39.38
CA GLU A 271 -49.19 -27.80 -38.21
C GLU A 271 -49.09 -28.70 -36.97
N PHE A 272 -48.27 -28.29 -36.00
CA PHE A 272 -48.22 -28.93 -34.68
C PHE A 272 -48.95 -28.03 -33.66
N ASN A 273 -50.05 -28.50 -33.08
CA ASN A 273 -50.82 -27.75 -32.06
C ASN A 273 -50.28 -27.96 -30.63
N GLN A 274 -48.98 -28.26 -30.50
CA GLN A 274 -48.31 -28.30 -29.20
C GLN A 274 -47.35 -27.11 -29.14
N ALA A 275 -47.65 -26.16 -28.25
CA ALA A 275 -46.75 -25.07 -27.98
C ALA A 275 -45.43 -25.64 -27.44
N PHE A 276 -44.31 -25.27 -28.05
CA PHE A 276 -43.02 -25.45 -27.42
C PHE A 276 -42.94 -24.51 -26.21
N SER A 277 -42.47 -25.02 -25.07
CA SER A 277 -42.08 -24.15 -23.98
C SER A 277 -40.91 -23.30 -24.46
N TYR A 278 -41.01 -21.99 -24.23
CA TYR A 278 -39.90 -21.07 -24.43
C TYR A 278 -39.53 -20.54 -23.05
N GLN A 279 -38.24 -20.41 -22.78
CA GLN A 279 -37.82 -19.58 -21.66
C GLN A 279 -37.98 -18.13 -22.14
N LYS A 280 -38.82 -17.34 -21.45
CA LYS A 280 -38.60 -15.89 -21.48
C LYS A 280 -37.15 -15.69 -21.09
N VAL A 281 -36.40 -14.92 -21.87
CA VAL A 281 -35.21 -14.28 -21.32
C VAL A 281 -35.77 -13.43 -20.20
N VAL A 282 -35.69 -13.95 -18.98
CA VAL A 282 -35.89 -13.16 -17.78
C VAL A 282 -34.85 -12.06 -17.94
N GLU A 283 -35.28 -10.81 -17.86
CA GLU A 283 -34.33 -9.74 -17.61
C GLU A 283 -33.58 -10.19 -16.36
N GLU A 284 -32.38 -10.73 -16.54
CA GLU A 284 -31.51 -11.03 -15.42
C GLU A 284 -31.14 -9.68 -14.84
N LYS A 285 -31.99 -9.19 -13.92
CA LYS A 285 -31.47 -8.51 -12.76
C LYS A 285 -30.46 -9.49 -12.20
N ALA A 286 -29.17 -9.25 -12.49
CA ALA A 286 -28.08 -10.08 -12.03
C ALA A 286 -28.37 -10.45 -10.58
N LYS A 287 -28.44 -11.73 -10.24
CA LYS A 287 -28.75 -12.17 -8.88
C LYS A 287 -27.52 -11.87 -8.04
N ARG A 288 -27.64 -10.91 -7.13
CA ARG A 288 -26.47 -10.31 -6.46
C ARG A 288 -26.34 -10.86 -5.06
N CYS A 289 -25.33 -11.69 -4.84
CA CYS A 289 -24.85 -12.02 -3.51
C CYS A 289 -23.33 -11.85 -3.45
N VAL A 290 -22.80 -11.84 -2.24
CA VAL A 290 -21.37 -11.96 -2.00
C VAL A 290 -21.13 -13.03 -0.94
N VAL A 291 -20.10 -13.84 -1.16
CA VAL A 291 -19.64 -14.89 -0.25
C VAL A 291 -18.25 -14.51 0.25
N TYR A 292 -18.17 -14.02 1.48
CA TYR A 292 -16.91 -13.73 2.14
C TYR A 292 -16.36 -15.01 2.76
N PHE A 293 -15.15 -15.39 2.38
CA PHE A 293 -14.41 -16.41 3.12
C PHE A 293 -13.72 -15.73 4.31
N LYS A 294 -14.00 -16.22 5.51
CA LYS A 294 -13.51 -15.67 6.79
C LYS A 294 -12.93 -16.78 7.65
N ARG A 295 -12.13 -16.39 8.64
CA ARG A 295 -11.70 -17.30 9.71
C ARG A 295 -12.90 -17.70 10.57
N SER A 296 -12.85 -18.88 11.17
CA SER A 296 -13.88 -19.28 12.14
C SER A 296 -13.74 -18.48 13.44
N GLU A 297 -14.81 -18.36 14.23
CA GLU A 297 -14.77 -17.69 15.54
C GLU A 297 -13.78 -18.35 16.51
N ASN A 298 -13.51 -19.65 16.32
CA ASN A 298 -12.65 -20.45 17.17
C ASN A 298 -11.23 -20.59 16.59
N TYR A 299 -10.88 -19.76 15.61
CA TYR A 299 -9.59 -19.79 14.94
C TYR A 299 -8.45 -19.55 15.93
N ASN A 300 -7.53 -20.52 16.01
CA ASN A 300 -6.39 -20.52 16.91
C ASN A 300 -5.06 -20.65 16.14
N GLY A 301 -5.04 -20.12 14.92
CA GLY A 301 -3.85 -20.06 14.09
C GLY A 301 -3.47 -21.35 13.37
N GLU A 302 -4.37 -22.33 13.30
CA GLU A 302 -4.11 -23.67 12.77
C GLU A 302 -3.82 -23.71 11.25
N TYR A 303 -4.10 -22.62 10.52
CA TYR A 303 -3.78 -22.40 9.11
C TYR A 303 -3.47 -20.91 8.89
N GLY A 304 -2.70 -20.55 7.87
CA GLY A 304 -2.45 -19.14 7.57
C GLY A 304 -3.64 -18.54 6.83
N PHE A 305 -4.08 -17.34 7.19
CA PHE A 305 -5.15 -16.62 6.49
C PHE A 305 -4.88 -15.12 6.48
N ASP A 306 -4.67 -14.53 5.30
CA ASP A 306 -4.50 -13.07 5.11
C ASP A 306 -5.59 -12.56 4.17
N TRP A 307 -6.20 -11.44 4.56
CA TRP A 307 -7.38 -10.87 3.93
C TRP A 307 -7.40 -9.35 4.11
N PHE A 308 -8.24 -8.66 3.33
CA PHE A 308 -8.41 -7.22 3.41
C PHE A 308 -9.87 -6.88 3.81
N HIS A 309 -10.09 -6.68 5.11
CA HIS A 309 -11.41 -6.43 5.68
C HIS A 309 -11.82 -4.94 5.66
N LEU A 310 -12.99 -4.65 5.08
CA LEU A 310 -13.59 -3.31 4.95
C LEU A 310 -14.86 -3.09 5.82
N GLY A 311 -15.15 -4.01 6.76
CA GLY A 311 -16.44 -4.07 7.49
C GLY A 311 -16.76 -2.89 8.43
N LYS A 312 -17.90 -2.92 9.14
CA LYS A 312 -18.27 -1.92 10.18
C LYS A 312 -17.70 -2.33 11.54
N GLN A 313 -17.47 -1.36 12.43
CA GLN A 313 -16.82 -1.60 13.73
C GLN A 313 -17.70 -2.37 14.72
N GLU A 314 -19.02 -2.32 14.53
CA GLU A 314 -20.02 -2.84 15.47
C GLU A 314 -20.30 -4.35 15.34
N ASP A 315 -19.87 -4.98 14.24
CA ASP A 315 -20.14 -6.40 13.92
C ASP A 315 -18.89 -7.29 14.00
N MET A 316 -17.81 -6.83 14.64
CA MET A 316 -16.51 -7.53 14.61
C MET A 316 -16.33 -8.43 15.84
N PRO A 317 -16.21 -9.76 15.66
CA PRO A 317 -15.77 -10.67 16.72
C PRO A 317 -14.42 -10.23 17.30
N LYS A 318 -14.08 -10.68 18.51
CA LYS A 318 -12.79 -10.35 19.14
C LYS A 318 -11.63 -10.70 18.20
N GLY A 319 -10.84 -9.68 17.82
CA GLY A 319 -9.69 -9.84 16.93
C GLY A 319 -9.92 -9.45 15.48
N ASP A 320 -11.15 -9.10 15.10
CA ASP A 320 -11.44 -8.51 13.78
C ASP A 320 -11.30 -6.98 13.83
N TYR A 321 -10.62 -6.41 12.82
CA TYR A 321 -10.35 -4.98 12.71
C TYR A 321 -10.46 -4.51 11.26
N LYS A 322 -10.71 -3.20 11.08
CA LYS A 322 -10.70 -2.61 9.75
C LYS A 322 -9.28 -2.21 9.38
N PHE A 323 -8.77 -2.71 8.26
CA PHE A 323 -7.44 -2.33 7.79
C PHE A 323 -7.33 -0.83 7.48
N VAL A 324 -8.42 -0.22 7.01
CA VAL A 324 -8.47 1.22 6.73
C VAL A 324 -8.28 2.07 7.98
N ASP A 325 -8.64 1.56 9.16
CA ASP A 325 -8.58 2.29 10.43
C ASP A 325 -7.31 2.01 11.25
N THR A 326 -6.51 1.03 10.80
CA THR A 326 -5.41 0.45 11.59
C THR A 326 -4.05 0.55 10.92
N ILE A 327 -3.95 0.88 9.63
CA ILE A 327 -2.66 1.03 8.95
C ILE A 327 -2.19 2.49 9.00
N GLY A 328 -1.02 2.70 9.58
CA GLY A 328 -0.48 4.04 9.84
C GLY A 328 0.75 3.99 10.74
N HIS A 329 1.19 5.15 11.23
CA HIS A 329 2.37 5.24 12.10
C HIS A 329 2.01 5.89 13.45
N HIS A 330 2.74 5.48 14.49
CA HIS A 330 2.81 6.21 15.74
C HIS A 330 3.87 7.32 15.64
N TYR A 331 3.60 8.48 16.23
CA TYR A 331 4.50 9.64 16.19
C TYR A 331 4.86 10.11 17.57
N GLU A 332 6.11 10.53 17.74
CA GLU A 332 6.61 11.18 18.94
C GLU A 332 7.21 12.55 18.59
N THR A 333 7.54 13.31 19.62
CA THR A 333 8.21 14.61 19.46
C THR A 333 9.69 14.44 19.80
N ASP A 334 10.56 14.76 18.84
CA ASP A 334 12.01 14.71 19.07
C ASP A 334 12.47 15.80 20.07
N LYS A 335 13.75 15.75 20.46
CA LYS A 335 14.36 16.72 21.40
C LYS A 335 14.27 18.18 20.93
N ASN A 336 14.03 18.42 19.64
CA ASN A 336 13.93 19.74 19.02
C ASN A 336 12.47 20.19 18.83
N GLY A 337 11.48 19.40 19.27
CA GLY A 337 10.06 19.73 19.12
C GLY A 337 9.45 19.27 17.79
N ASN A 338 10.18 18.54 16.93
CA ASN A 338 9.66 18.07 15.66
C ASN A 338 8.90 16.75 15.81
N LYS A 339 7.83 16.61 15.05
CA LYS A 339 7.11 15.35 14.92
C LYS A 339 7.95 14.34 14.13
N VAL A 340 8.28 13.22 14.74
CA VAL A 340 9.03 12.11 14.14
C VAL A 340 8.27 10.80 14.34
N THR A 341 8.48 9.84 13.44
CA THR A 341 7.87 8.51 13.60
C THR A 341 8.55 7.78 14.76
N CYS A 342 7.73 7.18 15.63
CA CYS A 342 8.20 6.41 16.76
C CYS A 342 9.05 5.23 16.27
N THR A 343 10.28 5.11 16.76
CA THR A 343 11.18 4.01 16.41
C THR A 343 11.27 2.91 17.46
N ASP A 344 10.72 3.16 18.66
CA ASP A 344 10.67 2.19 19.75
C ASP A 344 9.23 1.65 19.90
N GLY A 345 9.06 0.35 19.65
CA GLY A 345 7.79 -0.35 19.83
C GLY A 345 7.24 -0.24 21.26
N ASN A 346 8.13 -0.13 22.26
CA ASN A 346 7.72 0.11 23.65
C ASN A 346 7.31 1.56 23.91
N ALA A 347 7.63 2.52 23.06
CA ALA A 347 7.14 3.90 23.18
C ALA A 347 5.82 4.12 22.41
N ALA A 348 5.48 3.23 21.47
CA ALA A 348 4.28 3.33 20.64
C ALA A 348 2.98 3.43 21.45
N TYR A 349 2.87 2.79 22.62
CA TYR A 349 1.65 2.86 23.45
C TYR A 349 1.35 4.25 24.03
N LYS A 350 2.35 5.15 24.09
CA LYS A 350 2.20 6.53 24.57
C LYS A 350 2.04 7.55 23.45
N SER A 351 2.21 7.13 22.21
CA SER A 351 2.39 8.01 21.06
C SER A 351 1.12 8.09 20.21
N PRO A 352 0.70 9.29 19.77
CA PRO A 352 -0.43 9.45 18.87
C PRO A 352 -0.24 8.66 17.58
N PHE A 353 -1.32 8.05 17.10
CA PHE A 353 -1.37 7.28 15.86
C PHE A 353 -2.03 8.10 14.75
N GLU A 354 -1.44 8.08 13.55
CA GLU A 354 -2.09 8.65 12.37
C GLU A 354 -2.14 7.63 11.23
N MET A 355 -3.32 7.53 10.61
CA MET A 355 -3.54 6.68 9.46
C MET A 355 -2.80 7.22 8.24
N LEU A 356 -2.31 6.32 7.40
CA LEU A 356 -1.61 6.70 6.18
C LEU A 356 -2.36 6.15 4.96
N PRO A 357 -3.17 6.98 4.27
CA PRO A 357 -3.95 6.54 3.11
C PRO A 357 -3.10 5.85 2.04
N THR A 358 -1.86 6.32 1.83
CA THR A 358 -0.93 5.71 0.87
C THR A 358 -0.49 4.30 1.26
N GLN A 359 -0.40 3.99 2.55
CA GLN A 359 -0.09 2.63 3.03
C GLN A 359 -1.31 1.72 2.97
N VAL A 360 -2.50 2.27 3.24
CA VAL A 360 -3.78 1.58 3.03
C VAL A 360 -3.93 1.20 1.56
N ASP A 361 -3.67 2.13 0.63
CA ASP A 361 -3.70 1.89 -0.81
C ASP A 361 -2.69 0.81 -1.24
N LYS A 362 -1.46 0.84 -0.68
CA LYS A 362 -0.46 -0.20 -0.94
C LYS A 362 -0.88 -1.57 -0.44
N LYS A 363 -1.41 -1.69 0.79
CA LYS A 363 -1.92 -2.97 1.31
C LYS A 363 -3.10 -3.45 0.47
N ARG A 364 -4.02 -2.56 0.09
CA ARG A 364 -5.15 -2.86 -0.80
C ARG A 364 -4.68 -3.41 -2.14
N ASN A 365 -3.73 -2.75 -2.78
CA ASN A 365 -3.16 -3.17 -4.06
C ASN A 365 -2.28 -4.43 -3.98
N SER A 366 -1.99 -4.94 -2.78
CA SER A 366 -1.25 -6.20 -2.59
C SER A 366 -2.15 -7.45 -2.74
N PHE A 367 -3.46 -7.27 -2.88
CA PHE A 367 -4.43 -8.35 -3.11
C PHE A 367 -4.92 -8.32 -4.57
N GLU A 368 -5.07 -9.50 -5.16
CA GLU A 368 -5.89 -9.65 -6.37
C GLU A 368 -7.35 -9.32 -6.01
N TYR A 369 -8.06 -8.70 -6.94
CA TYR A 369 -9.46 -8.31 -6.73
C TYR A 369 -10.27 -8.46 -8.01
N PHE A 370 -11.59 -8.54 -7.83
CA PHE A 370 -12.55 -8.47 -8.92
C PHE A 370 -13.80 -7.73 -8.45
N ASN A 371 -14.58 -7.25 -9.41
CA ASN A 371 -15.82 -6.54 -9.12
C ASN A 371 -16.99 -7.52 -9.17
N ILE A 372 -17.79 -7.50 -8.11
CA ILE A 372 -19.08 -8.18 -8.05
C ILE A 372 -20.13 -7.09 -8.26
N GLY A 373 -21.03 -7.27 -9.22
CA GLY A 373 -22.17 -6.39 -9.40
C GLY A 373 -23.16 -6.54 -8.26
N PHE A 374 -22.83 -6.07 -7.05
CA PHE A 374 -23.58 -6.18 -5.80
C PHE A 374 -23.85 -4.80 -5.22
N LYS A 375 -25.12 -4.45 -4.99
CA LYS A 375 -25.46 -3.22 -4.28
C LYS A 375 -25.50 -3.52 -2.79
N LEU A 376 -24.58 -2.95 -2.03
CA LEU A 376 -24.65 -3.00 -0.57
C LEU A 376 -25.94 -2.30 -0.12
N ALA A 377 -26.92 -3.06 0.35
CA ALA A 377 -28.22 -2.57 0.83
C ALA A 377 -28.13 -1.68 2.09
N LYS A 378 -26.92 -1.33 2.56
CA LYS A 378 -26.71 -0.37 3.64
C LYS A 378 -25.50 0.50 3.32
N ALA A 379 -25.76 1.78 3.08
CA ALA A 379 -24.76 2.83 2.84
C ALA A 379 -23.52 2.65 3.74
N ARG A 380 -22.38 2.36 3.10
CA ARG A 380 -21.05 2.62 3.66
C ARG A 380 -20.77 4.09 3.40
N ILE A 381 -20.41 4.84 4.44
CA ILE A 381 -20.22 6.28 4.37
C ILE A 381 -19.20 6.61 3.27
N GLY A 382 -19.61 7.40 2.27
CA GLY A 382 -18.73 7.99 1.27
C GLY A 382 -18.68 7.33 -0.11
N VAL A 383 -19.48 6.30 -0.40
CA VAL A 383 -19.54 5.69 -1.75
C VAL A 383 -20.92 5.91 -2.36
N SER A 384 -20.95 6.54 -3.54
CA SER A 384 -22.19 6.70 -4.32
C SER A 384 -22.81 5.33 -4.64
N PRO A 385 -24.14 5.17 -4.60
CA PRO A 385 -24.84 3.88 -4.65
C PRO A 385 -24.87 3.17 -6.03
N LEU A 386 -23.89 3.43 -6.89
CA LEU A 386 -23.84 2.95 -8.28
C LEU A 386 -22.56 2.18 -8.65
N GLU A 387 -21.63 1.93 -7.72
CA GLU A 387 -20.38 1.21 -8.04
C GLU A 387 -20.46 -0.30 -7.73
N ASP A 388 -19.81 -1.11 -8.57
CA ASP A 388 -19.60 -2.53 -8.33
C ASP A 388 -18.85 -2.76 -7.01
N PHE A 389 -19.21 -3.80 -6.27
CA PHE A 389 -18.52 -4.18 -5.05
C PHE A 389 -17.15 -4.80 -5.38
N THR A 390 -16.06 -4.14 -4.99
CA THR A 390 -14.72 -4.71 -5.14
C THR A 390 -14.46 -5.78 -4.07
N TYR A 391 -14.33 -7.02 -4.53
CA TYR A 391 -13.96 -8.18 -3.71
C TYR A 391 -12.44 -8.38 -3.73
N TYR A 392 -11.78 -8.20 -2.59
CA TYR A 392 -10.36 -8.52 -2.42
C TYR A 392 -10.22 -9.99 -2.06
N ILE A 393 -9.47 -10.75 -2.86
CA ILE A 393 -9.38 -12.20 -2.74
C ILE A 393 -8.50 -12.57 -1.53
N PRO A 394 -9.05 -13.14 -0.44
CA PRO A 394 -8.24 -13.66 0.65
C PRO A 394 -7.34 -14.80 0.18
N ARG A 395 -6.24 -14.99 0.90
CA ARG A 395 -5.27 -16.06 0.66
C ARG A 395 -5.03 -16.84 1.94
N MET A 396 -4.85 -18.14 1.80
CA MET A 396 -4.59 -19.04 2.92
C MET A 396 -3.49 -20.05 2.62
N THR A 397 -2.89 -20.57 3.66
CA THR A 397 -1.94 -21.70 3.63
C THR A 397 -2.48 -22.79 4.53
N MET A 398 -2.19 -24.05 4.22
CA MET A 398 -2.49 -25.17 5.12
C MET A 398 -1.44 -26.25 4.95
N MET A 399 -1.16 -27.00 6.01
CA MET A 399 -0.22 -28.12 5.94
C MET A 399 -0.83 -29.29 5.15
N PRO A 400 -0.01 -30.13 4.48
CA PRO A 400 -0.50 -31.39 3.91
C PRO A 400 -1.14 -32.29 4.97
N ASP A 401 -2.12 -33.09 4.55
CA ASP A 401 -2.79 -34.08 5.40
C ASP A 401 -3.49 -33.46 6.63
N THR A 402 -4.04 -32.24 6.47
CA THR A 402 -4.80 -31.54 7.50
C THR A 402 -6.21 -31.17 7.06
N GLU A 403 -7.06 -30.90 8.05
CA GLU A 403 -8.40 -30.33 7.85
C GLU A 403 -8.49 -28.99 8.58
N VAL A 404 -9.09 -28.02 7.93
CA VAL A 404 -9.18 -26.64 8.43
C VAL A 404 -10.59 -26.12 8.33
N ASN A 405 -11.03 -25.40 9.37
CA ASN A 405 -12.37 -24.84 9.44
C ASN A 405 -12.33 -23.32 9.16
N LEU A 406 -13.12 -22.90 8.19
CA LEU A 406 -13.35 -21.49 7.85
C LEU A 406 -14.85 -21.23 7.72
N VAL A 407 -15.22 -19.97 7.53
CA VAL A 407 -16.61 -19.55 7.41
C VAL A 407 -16.83 -18.95 6.02
N ALA A 408 -17.90 -19.38 5.35
CA ALA A 408 -18.48 -18.62 4.25
C ALA A 408 -19.62 -17.77 4.82
N GLU A 409 -19.41 -16.46 4.88
CA GLU A 409 -20.45 -15.50 5.20
C GLU A 409 -21.13 -15.04 3.92
N ILE A 410 -22.45 -15.21 3.87
CA ILE A 410 -23.27 -14.93 2.71
C ILE A 410 -24.05 -13.66 2.99
N GLU A 411 -23.93 -12.69 2.10
CA GLU A 411 -24.73 -11.46 2.09
C GLU A 411 -25.56 -11.41 0.80
N LEU A 412 -26.86 -11.18 0.93
CA LEU A 412 -27.81 -11.14 -0.19
C LEU A 412 -28.30 -9.71 -0.45
N ASP A 413 -28.45 -9.34 -1.72
CA ASP A 413 -29.04 -8.05 -2.15
C ASP A 413 -30.58 -8.12 -2.15
N GLY A 414 -31.13 -8.32 -0.94
CA GLY A 414 -32.56 -8.51 -0.69
C GLY A 414 -33.10 -9.91 -1.07
N GLU A 415 -34.33 -10.18 -0.67
CA GLU A 415 -34.99 -11.48 -0.90
C GLU A 415 -35.41 -11.71 -2.36
N GLU A 416 -35.62 -10.64 -3.12
CA GLU A 416 -36.11 -10.69 -4.51
C GLU A 416 -35.03 -11.05 -5.54
N ASN A 417 -33.74 -10.82 -5.22
CA ASN A 417 -32.61 -11.01 -6.14
C ASN A 417 -31.67 -12.15 -5.72
N LYS A 418 -32.13 -13.08 -4.86
CA LYS A 418 -31.29 -14.16 -4.35
C LYS A 418 -31.05 -15.26 -5.41
N PRO A 419 -29.83 -15.82 -5.51
CA PRO A 419 -29.55 -16.95 -6.39
C PRO A 419 -30.34 -18.21 -5.98
N LYS A 420 -30.56 -19.16 -6.89
CA LYS A 420 -31.21 -20.44 -6.53
C LYS A 420 -30.24 -21.36 -5.79
N ASN A 421 -28.97 -21.30 -6.16
CA ASN A 421 -27.91 -22.05 -5.51
C ASN A 421 -26.61 -21.22 -5.47
N ILE A 422 -25.76 -21.55 -4.51
CA ILE A 422 -24.40 -21.06 -4.45
C ILE A 422 -23.52 -22.30 -4.32
N LYS A 423 -22.79 -22.62 -5.38
CA LYS A 423 -21.92 -23.79 -5.44
C LYS A 423 -20.49 -23.39 -5.12
N LEU A 424 -19.85 -24.17 -4.27
CA LEU A 424 -18.43 -24.10 -4.00
C LEU A 424 -17.69 -25.10 -4.88
N GLN A 425 -16.66 -24.63 -5.57
CA GLN A 425 -15.84 -25.47 -6.42
C GLN A 425 -14.39 -25.01 -6.42
N PHE A 426 -13.48 -25.98 -6.45
CA PHE A 426 -12.08 -25.73 -6.74
C PHE A 426 -11.85 -25.66 -8.25
N ASP A 427 -10.91 -24.83 -8.69
CA ASP A 427 -10.33 -24.89 -10.04
C ASP A 427 -9.85 -26.31 -10.36
N LYS A 428 -9.20 -26.95 -9.38
CA LYS A 428 -8.78 -28.34 -9.42
C LYS A 428 -8.71 -28.88 -7.99
N ALA A 429 -9.28 -30.06 -7.76
CA ALA A 429 -9.34 -30.62 -6.41
C ALA A 429 -7.93 -30.93 -5.85
N ASP A 430 -7.07 -31.65 -6.58
CA ASP A 430 -5.68 -31.94 -6.14
C ASP A 430 -5.54 -32.43 -4.68
N GLY A 431 -6.46 -33.29 -4.23
CA GLY A 431 -6.49 -33.78 -2.85
C GLY A 431 -7.27 -32.90 -1.88
N LEU A 432 -7.80 -31.76 -2.32
CA LEU A 432 -8.73 -30.92 -1.57
C LEU A 432 -10.16 -31.47 -1.61
N LYS A 433 -10.82 -31.45 -0.45
CA LYS A 433 -12.24 -31.80 -0.27
C LYS A 433 -12.92 -30.74 0.58
N LEU A 434 -14.21 -30.54 0.34
CA LEU A 434 -15.07 -29.64 1.11
C LEU A 434 -16.10 -30.44 1.89
N SER A 435 -16.41 -30.02 3.13
CA SER A 435 -17.56 -30.56 3.86
C SER A 435 -18.90 -30.23 3.19
N HIS A 436 -18.97 -29.09 2.49
CA HIS A 436 -20.14 -28.66 1.74
C HIS A 436 -19.71 -28.12 0.37
N THR A 437 -20.35 -28.61 -0.69
CA THR A 437 -20.17 -28.08 -2.05
C THR A 437 -21.30 -27.11 -2.43
N ASN A 438 -22.33 -26.98 -1.61
CA ASN A 438 -23.45 -26.08 -1.83
C ASN A 438 -23.74 -25.32 -0.54
N LEU A 439 -23.89 -24.00 -0.64
CA LEU A 439 -24.24 -23.12 0.47
C LEU A 439 -25.74 -22.85 0.51
N SER A 440 -26.29 -22.67 1.72
CA SER A 440 -27.67 -22.24 1.88
C SER A 440 -27.84 -20.80 1.38
N VAL A 441 -28.80 -20.56 0.49
CA VAL A 441 -29.10 -19.20 0.00
C VAL A 441 -29.92 -18.43 1.04
N ARG A 442 -29.24 -17.97 2.09
CA ARG A 442 -29.76 -17.06 3.12
C ARG A 442 -28.61 -16.25 3.68
N THR A 443 -28.89 -15.02 4.11
CA THR A 443 -27.89 -14.21 4.81
C THR A 443 -27.45 -14.93 6.09
N GLY A 444 -26.15 -15.00 6.32
CA GLY A 444 -25.57 -15.62 7.52
C GLY A 444 -24.27 -16.36 7.24
N MET A 445 -23.79 -17.05 8.27
CA MET A 445 -22.50 -17.76 8.25
C MET A 445 -22.70 -19.27 8.11
N VAL A 446 -21.89 -19.88 7.25
CA VAL A 446 -21.82 -21.34 7.08
C VAL A 446 -20.40 -21.80 7.33
N THR A 447 -20.22 -22.72 8.30
CA THR A 447 -18.92 -23.34 8.54
C THR A 447 -18.56 -24.30 7.42
N LEU A 448 -17.35 -24.15 6.89
CA LEU A 448 -16.76 -24.95 5.84
C LEU A 448 -15.50 -25.62 6.35
N THR A 449 -15.35 -26.91 6.08
CA THR A 449 -14.13 -27.66 6.36
C THR A 449 -13.46 -27.95 5.03
N ILE A 450 -12.20 -27.53 4.89
CA ILE A 450 -11.34 -27.92 3.77
C ILE A 450 -10.39 -29.01 4.26
N SER A 451 -10.44 -30.19 3.66
CA SER A 451 -9.48 -31.27 3.92
C SER A 451 -8.47 -31.31 2.78
N CYS A 452 -7.17 -31.36 3.07
CA CYS A 452 -6.10 -31.51 2.08
C CYS A 452 -5.42 -32.86 2.27
N THR A 453 -5.62 -33.80 1.34
CA THR A 453 -4.91 -35.08 1.32
C THR A 453 -3.67 -34.97 0.43
N GLY A 454 -2.49 -34.94 1.04
CA GLY A 454 -1.20 -34.81 0.36
C GLY A 454 -0.78 -33.37 0.02
N GLU A 455 0.23 -33.26 -0.86
CA GLU A 455 0.91 -32.02 -1.22
C GLU A 455 0.27 -31.31 -2.44
N LEU A 456 0.04 -30.00 -2.29
CA LEU A 456 -0.33 -29.05 -3.34
C LEU A 456 0.91 -28.45 -3.98
N LYS A 457 1.15 -28.78 -5.25
CA LYS A 457 2.31 -28.28 -6.02
C LYS A 457 2.13 -26.87 -6.57
N GLU A 458 0.88 -26.44 -6.71
CA GLU A 458 0.44 -25.19 -7.34
C GLU A 458 -0.67 -24.54 -6.50
N LYS A 459 -0.90 -23.24 -6.73
CA LYS A 459 -1.98 -22.48 -6.13
C LYS A 459 -3.31 -23.09 -6.57
N ARG A 460 -4.25 -23.23 -5.64
CA ARG A 460 -5.63 -23.64 -5.91
C ARG A 460 -6.59 -22.52 -5.54
N THR A 461 -7.71 -22.47 -6.24
CA THR A 461 -8.69 -21.41 -6.11
C THR A 461 -10.02 -22.04 -5.78
N LEU A 462 -10.56 -21.71 -4.61
CA LEU A 462 -11.93 -22.02 -4.23
C LEU A 462 -12.83 -20.85 -4.65
N THR A 463 -13.78 -21.12 -5.55
CA THR A 463 -14.77 -20.12 -6.01
C THR A 463 -16.15 -20.48 -5.50
N ALA A 464 -16.89 -19.46 -5.04
CA ALA A 464 -18.33 -19.52 -4.88
C ALA A 464 -18.99 -18.98 -6.16
N VAL A 465 -19.83 -19.80 -6.79
CA VAL A 465 -20.46 -19.53 -8.08
C VAL A 465 -21.98 -19.66 -7.94
N THR A 466 -22.73 -18.69 -8.45
CA THR A 466 -24.20 -18.74 -8.46
C THR A 466 -24.75 -19.66 -9.56
N ASP A 467 -26.06 -19.91 -9.55
CA ASP A 467 -26.74 -20.68 -10.60
C ASP A 467 -26.61 -20.07 -12.00
N ASP A 468 -26.33 -18.76 -12.09
CA ASP A 468 -26.18 -18.01 -13.34
C ASP A 468 -24.72 -17.96 -13.82
N GLY A 469 -23.78 -18.54 -13.07
CA GLY A 469 -22.36 -18.62 -13.43
C GLY A 469 -21.49 -17.48 -12.90
N ASP A 470 -22.06 -16.53 -12.18
CA ASP A 470 -21.30 -15.42 -11.59
C ASP A 470 -20.43 -15.88 -10.43
N THR A 471 -19.16 -15.46 -10.43
CA THR A 471 -18.28 -15.64 -9.29
C THR A 471 -18.62 -14.58 -8.24
N VAL A 472 -19.02 -15.03 -7.05
CA VAL A 472 -19.50 -14.18 -5.95
C VAL A 472 -18.62 -14.28 -4.70
N GLY A 473 -17.56 -15.06 -4.76
CA GLY A 473 -16.54 -15.18 -3.73
C GLY A 473 -15.38 -16.00 -4.22
N THR A 474 -14.16 -15.70 -3.77
CA THR A 474 -12.96 -16.44 -4.15
C THR A 474 -11.99 -16.52 -2.98
N LEU A 475 -11.33 -17.65 -2.80
CA LEU A 475 -10.26 -17.86 -1.83
C LEU A 475 -9.09 -18.56 -2.50
N PHE A 476 -7.89 -18.00 -2.36
CA PHE A 476 -6.67 -18.67 -2.80
C PHE A 476 -6.09 -19.56 -1.71
N ILE A 477 -5.78 -20.80 -2.08
CA ILE A 477 -5.05 -21.76 -1.26
C ILE A 477 -3.66 -21.87 -1.87
N LEU A 478 -2.67 -21.38 -1.14
CA LEU A 478 -1.29 -21.35 -1.61
C LEU A 478 -0.70 -22.77 -1.68
N PRO A 479 0.28 -23.00 -2.57
CA PRO A 479 0.97 -24.28 -2.65
C PRO A 479 1.60 -24.70 -1.32
N ASN A 480 1.57 -25.99 -0.99
CA ASN A 480 2.14 -26.51 0.26
C ASN A 480 3.10 -27.69 0.08
N SER A 481 3.50 -28.03 -1.15
CA SER A 481 4.48 -29.11 -1.38
C SER A 481 5.82 -28.86 -0.69
N LYS A 482 6.65 -29.89 -0.53
CA LYS A 482 7.96 -29.81 0.16
C LYS A 482 8.87 -28.68 -0.32
N LYS A 483 8.76 -28.28 -1.59
CA LYS A 483 9.54 -27.14 -2.15
C LYS A 483 9.15 -25.79 -1.52
N HIS A 484 7.94 -25.67 -1.00
CA HIS A 484 7.44 -24.47 -0.32
C HIS A 484 7.52 -24.55 1.20
N GLN A 485 7.89 -25.71 1.76
CA GLN A 485 8.00 -25.88 3.21
C GLN A 485 9.42 -25.57 3.71
N ARG A 486 9.50 -25.05 4.93
CA ARG A 486 10.76 -24.88 5.68
C ARG A 486 10.75 -25.80 6.89
N ASN A 487 11.81 -26.57 7.08
CA ASN A 487 11.98 -27.39 8.28
C ASN A 487 12.93 -26.69 9.23
N ILE A 488 12.56 -26.64 10.52
CA ILE A 488 13.43 -26.18 11.60
C ILE A 488 13.49 -27.24 12.69
N ASN A 489 14.62 -27.26 13.39
CA ASN A 489 14.80 -28.11 14.56
C ASN A 489 14.87 -27.24 15.80
N VAL A 490 14.15 -27.65 16.85
CA VAL A 490 14.03 -26.92 18.11
C VAL A 490 14.36 -27.88 19.24
N VAL A 491 15.14 -27.42 20.21
CA VAL A 491 15.39 -28.15 21.45
C VAL A 491 14.84 -27.34 22.62
N PHE A 492 13.88 -27.93 23.31
CA PHE A 492 13.31 -27.42 24.55
C PHE A 492 14.12 -27.95 25.71
N VAL A 493 14.63 -27.04 26.52
CA VAL A 493 15.58 -27.31 27.60
C VAL A 493 14.93 -26.95 28.91
N LYS A 494 14.54 -27.96 29.70
CA LYS A 494 14.10 -27.76 31.08
C LYS A 494 15.33 -27.46 31.92
N VAL A 495 15.38 -26.29 32.54
CA VAL A 495 16.50 -25.89 33.38
C VAL A 495 16.14 -26.17 34.83
N LYS A 496 16.99 -26.97 35.48
CA LYS A 496 16.89 -27.28 36.89
C LYS A 496 17.79 -26.35 37.71
N THR A 497 17.23 -25.62 38.67
CA THR A 497 17.90 -24.56 39.43
C THR A 497 17.71 -24.74 40.93
N LYS A 498 18.58 -24.06 41.72
CA LYS A 498 18.51 -24.04 43.19
C LYS A 498 18.96 -22.68 43.75
N LEU A 499 18.12 -21.65 43.59
CA LEU A 499 18.49 -20.25 43.87
C LEU A 499 18.59 -19.90 45.38
N ASP A 500 17.75 -20.51 46.20
CA ASP A 500 17.68 -20.28 47.66
C ASP A 500 18.59 -21.22 48.46
N GLY A 501 19.29 -22.14 47.78
CA GLY A 501 20.16 -23.14 48.40
C GLY A 501 19.42 -24.30 49.07
N GLN A 502 18.09 -24.35 49.05
CA GLN A 502 17.28 -25.42 49.64
C GLN A 502 16.38 -26.12 48.61
N LYS A 503 15.54 -25.38 47.90
CA LYS A 503 14.51 -25.94 47.01
C LYS A 503 14.97 -25.94 45.56
N GLU A 504 14.93 -27.12 44.95
CA GLU A 504 15.14 -27.27 43.51
C GLU A 504 13.86 -26.95 42.75
N LYS A 505 14.00 -26.29 41.60
CA LYS A 505 12.91 -26.05 40.66
C LYS A 505 13.36 -26.44 39.27
N THR A 506 12.46 -27.05 38.50
CA THR A 506 12.70 -27.41 37.10
C THR A 506 11.70 -26.67 36.24
N GLY A 507 12.15 -26.16 35.10
CA GLY A 507 11.27 -25.53 34.13
C GLY A 507 10.19 -26.45 33.60
N THR A 508 9.02 -25.88 33.36
CA THR A 508 7.87 -26.58 32.79
C THR A 508 7.55 -26.02 31.41
N VAL A 509 7.29 -26.92 30.46
CA VAL A 509 6.80 -26.55 29.13
C VAL A 509 5.27 -26.64 29.16
N ILE A 510 4.59 -25.53 28.86
CA ILE A 510 3.14 -25.43 28.83
C ILE A 510 2.65 -25.99 27.47
N PRO A 511 1.87 -27.08 27.44
CA PRO A 511 1.42 -27.71 26.18
C PRO A 511 0.71 -26.75 25.23
N GLU A 512 -0.15 -25.88 25.75
CA GLU A 512 -0.89 -24.88 24.98
C GLU A 512 0.03 -23.89 24.27
N SER A 513 1.18 -23.58 24.87
CA SER A 513 2.19 -22.71 24.26
C SER A 513 2.91 -23.39 23.09
N ILE A 514 3.16 -24.70 23.20
CA ILE A 514 3.71 -25.50 22.11
C ILE A 514 2.72 -25.56 20.95
N THR A 515 1.45 -25.87 21.24
CA THR A 515 0.39 -25.93 20.24
C THR A 515 0.28 -24.62 19.48
N LEU A 516 0.24 -23.48 20.17
CA LEU A 516 0.18 -22.17 19.53
C LEU A 516 1.46 -21.86 18.73
N PHE A 517 2.64 -22.23 19.24
CA PHE A 517 3.90 -22.07 18.51
C PHE A 517 3.93 -22.85 17.20
N LEU A 518 3.45 -24.09 17.20
CA LEU A 518 3.33 -24.91 15.99
C LEU A 518 2.31 -24.31 15.02
N ASN A 519 1.11 -23.96 15.51
CA ASN A 519 0.05 -23.35 14.72
C ASN A 519 0.55 -22.11 13.98
N VAL A 520 1.12 -21.15 14.72
CA VAL A 520 1.65 -19.90 14.16
C VAL A 520 2.72 -20.15 13.08
N LEU A 521 3.61 -21.12 13.29
CA LEU A 521 4.63 -21.48 12.29
C LEU A 521 4.05 -22.22 11.08
N HIS A 522 3.02 -23.04 11.25
CA HIS A 522 2.31 -23.70 10.16
C HIS A 522 1.61 -22.72 9.22
N GLN A 523 1.23 -21.53 9.70
CA GLN A 523 0.72 -20.45 8.82
C GLN A 523 1.74 -20.05 7.75
N ALA A 524 3.04 -20.18 8.05
CA ALA A 524 4.13 -19.94 7.12
C ALA A 524 4.69 -21.23 6.51
N LEU A 525 4.00 -22.38 6.63
CA LEU A 525 4.45 -23.70 6.19
C LEU A 525 5.82 -24.11 6.77
N VAL A 526 6.06 -23.78 8.04
CA VAL A 526 7.28 -24.14 8.75
C VAL A 526 7.03 -25.39 9.61
N ASN A 527 7.63 -26.53 9.24
CA ASN A 527 7.63 -27.73 10.08
C ASN A 527 8.67 -27.61 11.19
N VAL A 528 8.32 -28.13 12.36
CA VAL A 528 9.16 -28.06 13.56
C VAL A 528 9.39 -29.47 14.10
N ASP A 529 10.65 -29.90 14.19
CA ASP A 529 11.05 -31.07 14.98
C ASP A 529 11.48 -30.61 16.38
N ILE A 530 10.71 -30.99 17.40
CA ILE A 530 10.97 -30.61 18.80
C ILE A 530 11.61 -31.79 19.53
N LYS A 531 12.74 -31.53 20.19
CA LYS A 531 13.37 -32.43 21.16
C LYS A 531 13.29 -31.81 22.55
N GLU A 532 13.03 -32.62 23.57
CA GLU A 532 13.08 -32.17 24.97
C GLU A 532 14.30 -32.75 25.68
N VAL A 533 15.01 -31.90 26.42
CA VAL A 533 16.12 -32.28 27.28
C VAL A 533 16.09 -31.50 28.59
N GLU A 534 16.90 -31.92 29.55
CA GLU A 534 17.08 -31.24 30.83
C GLU A 534 18.57 -30.90 31.03
N ILE A 535 18.84 -29.73 31.64
CA ILE A 535 20.19 -29.36 32.12
C ILE A 535 20.13 -28.96 33.59
N GLU A 536 21.22 -29.24 34.30
CA GLU A 536 21.37 -28.88 35.71
C GLU A 536 22.23 -27.61 35.89
N CYS A 537 21.63 -26.64 36.59
CA CYS A 537 22.18 -25.35 37.01
C CYS A 537 21.98 -25.17 38.53
N THR A 538 22.23 -26.22 39.30
CA THR A 538 22.03 -26.26 40.76
C THR A 538 23.29 -25.92 41.55
N GLU A 539 24.44 -25.74 40.88
CA GLU A 539 25.66 -25.35 41.55
C GLU A 539 25.57 -23.96 42.20
N LYS A 540 26.30 -23.78 43.29
CA LYS A 540 26.31 -22.52 44.06
C LYS A 540 26.69 -21.31 43.20
N VAL A 541 27.63 -21.50 42.27
CA VAL A 541 28.11 -20.45 41.36
C VAL A 541 27.00 -19.92 40.44
N PHE A 542 26.02 -20.75 40.06
CA PHE A 542 24.88 -20.29 39.27
C PHE A 542 24.02 -19.30 40.07
N ALA A 543 23.64 -19.69 41.29
CA ALA A 543 22.85 -18.83 42.18
C ALA A 543 23.60 -17.54 42.54
N GLU A 544 24.90 -17.60 42.84
CA GLU A 544 25.71 -16.41 43.14
C GLU A 544 25.75 -15.41 41.98
N ASN A 545 25.76 -15.88 40.73
CA ASN A 545 25.83 -15.02 39.57
C ASN A 545 24.47 -14.51 39.09
N PHE A 546 23.41 -15.33 39.11
CA PHE A 546 22.17 -15.02 38.39
C PHE A 546 20.94 -14.81 39.27
N ARG A 547 21.03 -14.95 40.60
CA ARG A 547 19.87 -14.72 41.47
C ARG A 547 19.65 -13.23 41.75
N TYR A 548 18.38 -12.87 41.87
CA TYR A 548 17.89 -11.59 42.35
C TYR A 548 16.92 -11.81 43.51
N LEU A 549 17.02 -11.01 44.58
CA LEU A 549 16.10 -11.06 45.72
C LEU A 549 15.13 -9.87 45.63
N LYS A 550 13.84 -10.15 45.40
CA LYS A 550 12.78 -9.13 45.41
C LYS A 550 11.87 -9.34 46.61
N GLY A 551 12.01 -8.49 47.62
CA GLY A 551 11.32 -8.67 48.91
C GLY A 551 11.84 -9.91 49.62
N ILE A 552 11.04 -11.00 49.62
CA ILE A 552 11.38 -12.28 50.26
C ILE A 552 11.55 -13.44 49.27
N GLU A 553 11.39 -13.20 47.96
CA GLU A 553 11.41 -14.23 46.92
C GLU A 553 12.69 -14.13 46.07
N TYR A 554 13.39 -15.25 45.89
CA TYR A 554 14.48 -15.36 44.93
C TYR A 554 13.94 -15.67 43.52
N GLY A 555 14.53 -15.03 42.52
CA GLY A 555 14.29 -15.26 41.10
C GLY A 555 15.55 -15.01 40.28
N ILE A 556 15.44 -15.08 38.96
CA ILE A 556 16.52 -14.78 38.02
C ILE A 556 16.62 -13.26 37.81
N ASP A 557 17.86 -12.76 37.79
CA ASP A 557 18.24 -11.36 37.55
C ASP A 557 18.21 -11.03 36.05
N GLU A 558 17.24 -10.23 35.62
CA GLU A 558 17.10 -9.85 34.20
C GLU A 558 18.28 -9.03 33.68
N SER A 559 18.94 -8.23 34.53
CA SER A 559 20.08 -7.40 34.15
C SER A 559 21.31 -8.20 33.66
N LYS A 560 21.24 -9.53 33.77
CA LYS A 560 22.29 -10.49 33.39
C LYS A 560 21.83 -11.45 32.31
N ASP A 561 20.77 -11.13 31.58
CA ASP A 561 20.21 -11.94 30.51
C ASP A 561 21.24 -12.44 29.47
N GLN A 562 22.13 -11.57 28.97
CA GLN A 562 23.20 -11.94 28.03
C GLN A 562 24.18 -12.95 28.64
N LEU A 563 24.60 -12.70 29.88
CA LEU A 563 25.51 -13.60 30.61
C LEU A 563 24.85 -14.94 30.92
N LEU A 564 23.56 -14.92 31.25
CA LEU A 564 22.76 -16.11 31.51
C LEU A 564 22.67 -16.97 30.25
N GLN A 565 22.36 -16.37 29.11
CA GLN A 565 22.34 -17.05 27.83
C GLN A 565 23.69 -17.70 27.50
N GLU A 566 24.79 -16.95 27.59
CA GLU A 566 26.13 -17.49 27.32
C GLU A 566 26.44 -18.70 28.21
N TYR A 567 26.09 -18.60 29.49
CA TYR A 567 26.27 -19.67 30.45
C TYR A 567 25.43 -20.91 30.10
N LEU A 568 24.14 -20.72 29.77
CA LEU A 568 23.23 -21.81 29.39
C LEU A 568 23.68 -22.51 28.10
N MET A 569 24.17 -21.75 27.12
CA MET A 569 24.72 -22.32 25.89
C MET A 569 26.00 -23.12 26.15
N LYS A 570 26.88 -22.67 27.05
CA LYS A 570 28.05 -23.46 27.48
C LYS A 570 27.62 -24.75 28.19
N LYS A 571 26.59 -24.68 29.04
CA LYS A 571 26.00 -25.86 29.70
C LYS A 571 25.42 -26.86 28.70
N MET A 572 24.72 -26.39 27.68
CA MET A 572 24.20 -27.23 26.59
C MET A 572 25.33 -27.96 25.85
N VAL A 573 26.42 -27.26 25.52
CA VAL A 573 27.59 -27.88 24.87
C VAL A 573 28.29 -28.87 25.79
N ALA A 574 28.39 -28.59 27.10
CA ALA A 574 28.98 -29.52 28.06
C ALA A 574 28.15 -30.80 28.21
N ALA A 575 26.83 -30.68 28.28
CA ALA A 575 25.93 -31.82 28.46
C ALA A 575 25.74 -32.65 27.19
N PHE A 576 25.62 -32.00 26.03
CA PHE A 576 25.19 -32.65 24.79
C PHE A 576 26.18 -32.51 23.62
N LYS A 577 27.37 -31.96 23.87
CA LYS A 577 28.42 -31.74 22.85
C LYS A 577 27.87 -30.94 21.66
N THR A 578 27.91 -31.50 20.46
CA THR A 578 27.46 -30.86 19.22
C THR A 578 26.09 -31.36 18.73
N THR A 579 25.40 -32.21 19.49
CA THR A 579 24.14 -32.86 19.09
C THR A 579 23.08 -31.85 18.64
N TYR A 580 22.94 -30.73 19.35
CA TYR A 580 21.95 -29.68 19.06
C TYR A 580 22.55 -28.47 18.32
N LYS A 581 23.72 -28.64 17.68
CA LYS A 581 24.34 -27.55 16.92
C LYS A 581 23.40 -27.09 15.79
N GLY A 582 23.04 -25.81 15.81
CA GLY A 582 22.20 -25.18 14.79
C GLY A 582 20.69 -25.26 15.02
N TYR A 583 20.25 -25.95 16.07
CA TYR A 583 18.86 -25.95 16.55
C TYR A 583 18.52 -24.56 17.12
N TYR A 584 17.23 -24.23 17.14
CA TYR A 584 16.73 -23.19 18.03
C TYR A 584 16.66 -23.76 19.46
N THR A 585 17.28 -23.10 20.43
CA THR A 585 17.42 -23.60 21.81
C THR A 585 16.56 -22.77 22.76
N VAL A 586 15.56 -23.40 23.37
CA VAL A 586 14.52 -22.73 24.15
C VAL A 586 14.63 -23.18 25.60
N PHE A 587 15.01 -22.29 26.51
CA PHE A 587 15.25 -22.60 27.91
C PHE A 587 14.03 -22.27 28.77
N PHE A 588 13.62 -23.21 29.61
CA PHE A 588 12.50 -23.04 30.53
C PHE A 588 13.00 -23.10 31.97
N PHE A 589 12.66 -22.10 32.76
CA PHE A 589 12.97 -22.00 34.18
C PHE A 589 11.73 -22.21 35.04
N GLY A 590 11.89 -22.90 36.16
CA GLY A 590 10.87 -22.97 37.22
C GLY A 590 10.91 -21.78 38.18
N ASP A 591 11.81 -20.84 37.93
CA ASP A 591 11.96 -19.59 38.69
C ASP A 591 11.39 -18.41 37.91
N LYS A 592 10.90 -17.43 38.65
CA LYS A 592 10.48 -16.14 38.11
C LYS A 592 11.71 -15.30 37.76
N CYS A 593 11.59 -14.42 36.78
CA CYS A 593 12.60 -13.41 36.50
C CYS A 593 12.14 -12.03 36.97
N PHE A 594 13.04 -11.29 37.60
CA PHE A 594 12.78 -9.99 38.19
C PHE A 594 13.50 -8.89 37.43
N THR A 595 12.79 -7.78 37.22
CA THR A 595 13.31 -6.52 36.68
C THR A 595 13.11 -5.40 37.71
N ASP A 596 13.79 -4.27 37.51
CA ASP A 596 13.61 -3.05 38.31
C ASP A 596 12.14 -2.61 38.37
N GLY A 597 11.39 -2.79 37.27
CA GLY A 597 10.00 -2.39 37.12
C GLY A 597 8.95 -3.47 37.42
N GLY A 598 9.31 -4.75 37.58
CA GLY A 598 8.30 -5.82 37.66
C GLY A 598 8.86 -7.23 37.55
N ARG A 599 8.32 -7.99 36.60
CA ARG A 599 8.69 -9.37 36.26
C ARG A 599 8.78 -9.50 34.75
N LEU A 600 9.65 -10.39 34.29
CA LEU A 600 9.78 -10.77 32.88
C LEU A 600 9.39 -12.25 32.72
N ASN A 601 8.53 -12.53 31.76
CA ASN A 601 8.04 -13.90 31.51
C ASN A 601 8.89 -14.66 30.50
N GLY A 602 9.59 -13.94 29.63
CA GLY A 602 10.58 -14.51 28.73
C GLY A 602 11.18 -13.43 27.84
N TYR A 603 12.24 -13.79 27.12
CA TYR A 603 12.86 -12.95 26.12
C TYR A 603 13.52 -13.79 25.03
N ALA A 604 13.61 -13.21 23.84
CA ALA A 604 14.55 -13.62 22.82
C ALA A 604 15.06 -12.42 22.03
N TYR A 605 16.30 -12.53 21.56
CA TYR A 605 16.91 -11.45 20.79
C TYR A 605 16.61 -11.58 19.31
N SER A 606 16.45 -10.44 18.63
CA SER A 606 16.18 -10.41 17.19
C SER A 606 17.25 -11.17 16.40
N ASN A 607 16.81 -11.97 15.42
CA ASN A 607 17.69 -12.77 14.54
C ASN A 607 18.63 -13.73 15.29
N SER A 608 18.18 -14.26 16.42
CA SER A 608 18.90 -15.23 17.21
C SER A 608 18.40 -16.67 17.01
N LYS A 609 18.98 -17.63 17.77
CA LYS A 609 18.54 -19.03 17.79
C LYS A 609 18.22 -19.50 19.21
N TYR A 610 17.84 -18.59 20.10
CA TYR A 610 17.51 -18.96 21.47
C TYR A 610 16.39 -18.12 22.04
N GLY A 611 15.72 -18.66 23.04
CA GLY A 611 14.77 -17.94 23.88
C GLY A 611 14.84 -18.47 25.30
N VAL A 612 14.53 -17.62 26.27
CA VAL A 612 14.53 -17.96 27.70
C VAL A 612 13.18 -17.59 28.29
N PHE A 613 12.58 -18.54 29.02
CA PHE A 613 11.22 -18.42 29.57
C PHE A 613 11.23 -18.76 31.05
N PHE A 614 10.46 -18.00 31.82
CA PHE A 614 10.46 -18.02 33.28
C PHE A 614 9.07 -18.35 33.83
N ASP A 615 9.01 -18.77 35.09
CA ASP A 615 7.74 -19.06 35.76
C ASP A 615 6.76 -17.87 35.65
N GLY A 616 5.56 -18.15 35.14
CA GLY A 616 4.52 -17.15 34.88
C GLY A 616 4.28 -16.79 33.41
N TYR A 617 5.03 -17.35 32.46
CA TYR A 617 4.72 -17.19 31.03
C TYR A 617 3.38 -17.82 30.63
N ASN A 618 2.73 -17.24 29.60
CA ASN A 618 1.45 -17.71 29.07
C ASN A 618 1.61 -18.39 27.70
N SER A 619 0.52 -18.94 27.16
CA SER A 619 0.52 -19.67 25.88
C SER A 619 1.14 -18.88 24.72
N ALA A 620 0.95 -17.55 24.67
CA ALA A 620 1.47 -16.69 23.61
C ALA A 620 2.92 -16.22 23.81
N THR A 621 3.54 -16.46 24.97
CA THR A 621 4.88 -15.93 25.27
C THR A 621 5.96 -16.61 24.43
N VAL A 622 5.98 -17.96 24.39
CA VAL A 622 6.95 -18.72 23.57
C VAL A 622 6.87 -18.35 22.09
N PRO A 623 5.70 -18.38 21.43
CA PRO A 623 5.62 -17.98 20.03
C PRO A 623 6.05 -16.53 19.80
N HIS A 624 5.64 -15.57 20.65
CA HIS A 624 6.03 -14.16 20.47
C HIS A 624 7.55 -13.96 20.48
N GLU A 625 8.22 -14.45 21.54
CA GLU A 625 9.66 -14.29 21.67
C GLU A 625 10.42 -15.09 20.59
N MET A 626 10.02 -16.33 20.33
CA MET A 626 10.68 -17.13 19.31
C MET A 626 10.55 -16.52 17.90
N LEU A 627 9.48 -15.78 17.62
CA LEU A 627 9.34 -15.06 16.35
C LEU A 627 10.26 -13.84 16.24
N HIS A 628 10.53 -13.13 17.35
CA HIS A 628 11.63 -12.15 17.39
C HIS A 628 12.97 -12.83 17.04
N ALA A 629 13.25 -13.99 17.63
CA ALA A 629 14.45 -14.77 17.29
C ALA A 629 14.51 -15.13 15.79
N MET A 630 13.36 -15.37 15.16
CA MET A 630 13.26 -15.64 13.73
C MET A 630 13.28 -14.40 12.83
N GLY A 631 13.41 -13.20 13.42
CA GLY A 631 13.59 -11.93 12.71
C GLY A 631 12.30 -11.18 12.43
N LEU A 632 11.18 -11.52 13.08
CA LEU A 632 9.97 -10.72 12.99
C LEU A 632 10.02 -9.52 13.95
N PRO A 633 9.82 -8.29 13.47
CA PRO A 633 9.57 -7.13 14.34
C PRO A 633 8.12 -7.12 14.85
N HIS A 634 7.78 -6.19 15.74
CA HIS A 634 6.39 -5.98 16.13
C HIS A 634 5.55 -5.49 14.95
N SER A 635 4.25 -5.81 14.94
CA SER A 635 3.35 -5.38 13.85
C SER A 635 3.15 -3.86 13.81
N PHE A 636 3.36 -3.18 14.94
CA PHE A 636 3.21 -1.73 15.07
C PHE A 636 4.55 -0.96 14.95
N ASP A 637 5.66 -1.65 14.71
CA ASP A 637 6.95 -1.01 14.46
C ASP A 637 6.93 -0.27 13.12
N TYR A 638 7.66 0.84 13.04
CA TYR A 638 7.85 1.55 11.76
C TYR A 638 8.96 0.95 10.90
N GLN A 639 10.04 0.48 11.54
CA GLN A 639 11.21 -0.04 10.83
C GLN A 639 11.12 -1.54 10.61
N GLY A 640 11.50 -2.01 9.42
CA GLY A 640 11.56 -3.44 9.13
C GLY A 640 10.22 -4.10 8.80
N VAL A 641 9.11 -3.34 8.75
CA VAL A 641 7.81 -3.83 8.29
C VAL A 641 7.37 -3.17 6.98
N PRO A 642 6.67 -3.89 6.08
CA PRO A 642 6.07 -3.27 4.90
C PRO A 642 4.83 -2.43 5.25
N PHE A 643 4.13 -2.81 6.31
CA PHE A 643 2.94 -2.13 6.82
C PHE A 643 3.00 -2.12 8.34
N ALA A 644 2.91 -0.93 8.93
CA ALA A 644 2.78 -0.77 10.37
C ALA A 644 1.30 -0.64 10.75
N TYR A 645 0.96 -1.23 11.88
CA TYR A 645 -0.40 -1.28 12.40
C TYR A 645 -0.55 -0.47 13.68
N LYS A 646 -1.77 -0.04 13.98
CA LYS A 646 -2.09 0.63 15.23
C LYS A 646 -1.88 -0.33 16.39
N TYR A 647 -1.10 0.09 17.36
CA TYR A 647 -0.87 -0.63 18.61
C TYR A 647 -2.18 -1.08 19.27
N HIS A 648 -2.24 -2.34 19.74
CA HIS A 648 -3.41 -2.94 20.41
C HIS A 648 -4.67 -3.05 19.53
N THR A 649 -4.54 -3.31 18.23
CA THR A 649 -5.73 -3.43 17.37
C THR A 649 -5.84 -4.76 16.65
N THR A 650 -4.76 -5.54 16.62
CA THR A 650 -4.72 -6.76 15.81
C THR A 650 -4.63 -8.00 16.69
N ASP A 651 -5.06 -9.13 16.15
CA ASP A 651 -4.85 -10.48 16.69
C ASP A 651 -3.51 -11.09 16.24
N ASN A 652 -2.62 -10.25 15.70
CA ASN A 652 -1.30 -10.67 15.28
C ASN A 652 -0.46 -11.07 16.51
N ILE A 653 0.25 -12.19 16.42
CA ILE A 653 1.14 -12.65 17.50
C ILE A 653 2.20 -11.61 17.88
N MET A 654 2.59 -10.72 16.96
CA MET A 654 3.56 -9.65 17.16
C MET A 654 2.94 -8.31 17.61
N ASP A 655 1.65 -8.27 17.95
CA ASP A 655 0.99 -7.13 18.60
C ASP A 655 0.97 -7.32 20.14
N TYR A 656 0.57 -6.31 20.92
CA TYR A 656 0.37 -6.40 22.36
C TYR A 656 -1.09 -6.29 22.81
N SER A 657 -2.05 -6.48 21.91
CA SER A 657 -3.50 -6.41 22.17
C SER A 657 -4.03 -7.22 23.37
N HIS A 658 -3.26 -8.19 23.88
CA HIS A 658 -3.54 -8.89 25.13
C HIS A 658 -3.47 -8.04 26.42
N HIS A 659 -2.82 -6.87 26.38
CA HIS A 659 -2.77 -5.92 27.50
C HIS A 659 -4.03 -5.03 27.60
N LEU A 660 -4.99 -5.16 26.69
CA LEU A 660 -6.24 -4.41 26.73
C LEU A 660 -7.13 -4.86 27.90
N PRO A 661 -8.02 -3.99 28.43
CA PRO A 661 -9.02 -4.39 29.43
C PRO A 661 -9.91 -5.55 28.95
N ASN A 662 -10.17 -5.61 27.64
CA ASN A 662 -10.77 -6.74 26.95
C ASN A 662 -9.71 -7.31 26.01
N PRO A 663 -8.90 -8.29 26.46
CA PRO A 663 -7.79 -8.84 25.68
C PRO A 663 -8.27 -9.43 24.36
N ILE A 664 -7.50 -9.16 23.30
CA ILE A 664 -7.59 -9.88 22.02
C ILE A 664 -6.59 -11.04 22.08
N GLU A 665 -7.06 -12.26 21.80
CA GLU A 665 -6.17 -13.41 21.67
C GLU A 665 -5.31 -13.26 20.41
N ARG A 666 -4.01 -13.46 20.58
CA ARG A 666 -3.03 -13.26 19.50
C ARG A 666 -2.64 -14.60 18.91
N THR A 667 -3.14 -14.89 17.71
CA THR A 667 -3.00 -16.22 17.09
C THR A 667 -2.63 -16.14 15.62
N SER A 668 -2.58 -14.96 15.01
CA SER A 668 -2.43 -14.79 13.56
C SER A 668 -1.05 -14.22 13.15
N LEU A 669 -0.71 -14.43 11.88
CA LEU A 669 0.36 -13.76 11.15
C LEU A 669 -0.18 -13.18 9.85
N PHE A 670 0.41 -12.06 9.42
CA PHE A 670 0.19 -11.48 8.10
C PHE A 670 1.02 -12.17 7.03
N TYR A 671 0.54 -12.12 5.79
CA TYR A 671 1.24 -12.73 4.64
C TYR A 671 2.72 -12.34 4.52
N TRP A 672 3.06 -11.07 4.77
CA TRP A 672 4.45 -10.61 4.71
C TRP A 672 5.34 -11.25 5.80
N GLN A 673 4.78 -11.60 6.95
CA GLN A 673 5.50 -12.31 8.01
C GLN A 673 5.75 -13.76 7.60
N TRP A 674 4.82 -14.37 6.85
CA TRP A 674 5.04 -15.71 6.31
C TRP A 674 6.27 -15.76 5.40
N GLY A 675 6.49 -14.74 4.56
CA GLY A 675 7.67 -14.63 3.70
C GLY A 675 8.99 -14.47 4.46
N ILE A 676 8.98 -13.82 5.63
CA ILE A 676 10.17 -13.71 6.50
C ILE A 676 10.48 -15.07 7.16
N LEU A 677 9.44 -15.73 7.69
CA LEU A 677 9.57 -17.04 8.32
C LEU A 677 9.89 -18.14 7.31
N ASN A 678 9.43 -18.01 6.06
CA ASN A 678 9.64 -18.97 5.01
C ASN A 678 9.64 -18.31 3.63
N LYS A 679 10.83 -17.96 3.14
CA LYS A 679 11.02 -17.39 1.80
C LYS A 679 10.58 -18.29 0.64
N LYS A 680 10.28 -19.57 0.89
CA LYS A 680 9.83 -20.52 -0.13
C LYS A 680 8.31 -20.53 -0.33
N ILE A 681 7.57 -19.74 0.45
CA ILE A 681 6.11 -19.71 0.41
C ILE A 681 5.56 -18.97 -0.83
N GLU A 682 6.42 -18.19 -1.49
CA GLU A 682 6.11 -17.40 -2.70
C GLU A 682 6.40 -18.17 -3.99
#